data_AF-A0A523S0I3-F1
#
_entry.id   AF-A0A523S0I3-F1
#
_cell.length_a   1.000
_cell.length_b   1.000
_cell.length_c   1.000
_cell.angle_alpha   90.00
_cell.angle_beta   90.00
_cell.angle_gamma   90.00
#
_symmetry.space_group_name_H-M   'P 1'
#
loop_
_entity.id
_entity.type
_entity.pdbx_description
1 polymer ?
#
loop_
_entity_poly.entity_id
_entity_poly.type
_entity_poly.pdbx_seq_one_letter_code
_entity_poly.pdbx_strand_id
1 'polypeptide(L)'
;MSRHPHDTPLLQKLTLQEIDTDSSFNAEIGWRRFSFEIKNLDGGKTPLLDNLCYSVNKTVSAQGEEVLDQSVLLKLYPVNVKAYHGFTERDVEENIYPPSAKRTYGRLMNSDITVRRILQKEVDSNTHWLCILNEDDARLIHHHPVFEHEVFYHSYKVHTDVIDSSPQKHLADLRRFEFWKHLEEAKVPSWEGLYKITDGYDAKNFRLGKNMRDTVEQLVPSEWPSYYRDMYSLALCAILSPDLMTKDPLDFVDGFIDSAVAHTMIMYHYTNIVRGITTSDIVRTINNPKPRRRITVESKIPFEWVLPLREIESQPLPPQTRPIIIRHALKLTNDQSTKPTFPVTWKQAKQSREMWNERVTLIGGLLTMTGRFNPERLGLRSLLYLGGAYRWPHRHSTWTAEAVSDERHLQIQEFLLPPKAVEKVKRFLKRVFITRWYSRRVNYHTFEADSGEWKYDPIKMARQVERRVSMKRIAKDFSIGNPEIVTIPDSKDAIIIDALSHSIKYHDLERSTGFWDTMSLTPAEFELRLKNLVNEGMIHLSYQFHPPRYASRCLVLQGDMGRIRSLAYTLLENAPTCSVYLFDDSAFIIVSLHPDKMDPFIKTLVTSAIENDVLVEPWTVNRYSGYRWGLLQRLLCEDGTWDEDISGLLCQGRGLGLPLDTEEG
;
A
#
# COMPACT_ATOMS: atom_id res chain seq x y z
N MET A 1 -13.90 58.83 -0.37
CA MET A 1 -13.47 59.14 -1.75
C MET A 1 -12.47 58.08 -2.19
N SER A 2 -12.63 57.57 -3.43
CA SER A 2 -11.86 56.56 -4.20
C SER A 2 -11.51 55.22 -3.51
N ARG A 3 -12.15 54.07 -3.81
CA ARG A 3 -12.20 53.21 -5.02
C ARG A 3 -10.94 52.35 -5.27
N HIS A 4 -11.17 51.02 -5.20
CA HIS A 4 -10.44 49.84 -5.73
C HIS A 4 -9.80 50.03 -7.13
N PRO A 5 -8.77 49.24 -7.55
CA PRO A 5 -8.81 47.77 -7.80
C PRO A 5 -7.59 46.98 -7.24
N HIS A 6 -7.75 45.71 -6.82
CA HIS A 6 -7.49 44.49 -7.62
C HIS A 6 -6.19 44.55 -8.45
N ASP A 7 -5.16 43.86 -7.99
CA ASP A 7 -4.16 43.25 -8.88
C ASP A 7 -3.74 41.87 -8.35
N THR A 8 -3.97 40.90 -9.23
CA THR A 8 -3.62 39.48 -9.16
C THR A 8 -2.18 39.32 -9.66
N PRO A 9 -1.27 38.56 -9.02
CA PRO A 9 -0.03 38.19 -9.68
C PRO A 9 -0.34 37.14 -10.76
N LEU A 10 -0.13 37.52 -12.02
CA LEU A 10 -0.13 36.63 -13.18
C LEU A 10 0.80 35.42 -12.93
N LEU A 11 0.19 34.24 -12.84
CA LEU A 11 0.82 32.98 -13.21
C LEU A 11 1.25 33.08 -14.68
N GLN A 12 2.54 33.34 -14.91
CA GLN A 12 3.14 32.97 -16.20
C GLN A 12 3.23 31.45 -16.25
N LYS A 13 2.17 30.83 -16.77
CA LYS A 13 2.24 29.52 -17.40
C LYS A 13 3.25 29.63 -18.54
N LEU A 14 4.41 29.03 -18.39
CA LEU A 14 5.20 28.60 -19.54
C LEU A 14 4.42 27.47 -20.23
N THR A 15 3.62 27.84 -21.22
CA THR A 15 3.03 26.90 -22.17
C THR A 15 4.15 26.50 -23.13
N LEU A 16 4.54 25.22 -23.15
CA LEU A 16 5.47 24.59 -24.09
C LEU A 16 4.87 24.54 -25.52
N GLN A 17 4.45 25.67 -26.08
CA GLN A 17 3.74 25.70 -27.37
C GLN A 17 4.46 26.42 -28.51
N GLU A 18 5.65 26.99 -28.29
CA GLU A 18 6.47 27.52 -29.38
C GLU A 18 7.93 27.14 -29.16
N ILE A 19 8.31 25.91 -29.51
CA ILE A 19 9.71 25.56 -29.74
C ILE A 19 9.93 25.66 -31.24
N ASP A 20 10.61 26.73 -31.66
CA ASP A 20 11.08 26.89 -33.03
C ASP A 20 12.01 25.72 -33.37
N THR A 21 11.78 25.06 -34.51
CA THR A 21 12.67 24.00 -35.01
C THR A 21 14.00 24.67 -35.37
N ASP A 22 15.09 24.23 -34.73
CA ASP A 22 16.42 24.89 -34.68
C ASP A 22 16.59 25.95 -33.58
N SER A 23 16.02 25.69 -32.40
CA SER A 23 16.29 26.47 -31.20
C SER A 23 17.36 25.81 -30.32
N SER A 24 18.30 26.64 -29.84
CA SER A 24 19.20 26.28 -28.74
C SER A 24 18.69 26.90 -27.45
N PHE A 25 18.61 26.13 -26.37
CA PHE A 25 18.39 26.71 -25.05
C PHE A 25 19.55 26.36 -24.12
N ASN A 26 19.89 27.33 -23.27
CA ASN A 26 20.89 27.15 -22.24
C ASN A 26 20.18 26.81 -20.94
N ALA A 27 20.58 25.73 -20.28
CA ALA A 27 20.19 25.48 -18.90
C ALA A 27 21.40 25.65 -17.98
N GLU A 28 21.22 26.40 -16.90
CA GLU A 28 22.18 26.43 -15.80
C GLU A 28 21.91 25.26 -14.86
N ILE A 29 22.91 24.40 -14.69
CA ILE A 29 22.87 23.25 -13.80
C ILE A 29 23.99 23.43 -12.77
N GLY A 30 23.64 23.93 -11.59
CA GLY A 30 24.62 24.38 -10.60
C GLY A 30 25.44 25.57 -11.15
N TRP A 31 26.77 25.48 -11.10
CA TRP A 31 27.70 26.51 -11.61
C TRP A 31 28.09 26.31 -13.08
N ARG A 32 27.38 25.44 -13.82
CA ARG A 32 27.76 25.00 -15.16
C ARG A 32 26.65 25.28 -16.17
N ARG A 33 27.03 25.73 -17.36
CA ARG A 33 26.12 26.08 -18.45
C ARG A 33 26.10 24.96 -19.48
N PHE A 34 24.93 24.41 -19.74
CA PHE A 34 24.74 23.37 -20.76
C PHE A 34 24.04 23.99 -21.97
N SER A 35 24.52 23.66 -23.17
CA SER A 35 23.89 24.07 -24.42
C SER A 35 23.16 22.85 -24.99
N PHE A 36 21.84 22.97 -25.08
CA PHE A 36 21.00 21.97 -25.75
C PHE A 36 20.69 22.48 -27.14
N GLU A 37 21.01 21.69 -28.16
CA GLU A 37 20.66 21.98 -29.56
C GLU A 37 19.53 21.03 -29.97
N ILE A 38 18.40 21.59 -30.40
CA ILE A 38 17.24 20.83 -30.90
C ILE A 38 17.39 20.69 -32.40
N LYS A 39 17.54 19.46 -32.91
CA LYS A 39 17.60 19.21 -34.35
C LYS A 39 16.36 18.45 -34.80
N ASN A 40 15.65 19.03 -35.77
CA ASN A 40 14.55 18.35 -36.44
C ASN A 40 15.12 17.43 -37.53
N LEU A 41 15.06 16.11 -37.35
CA LEU A 41 15.58 15.15 -38.33
C LEU A 41 14.62 14.88 -39.50
N ASP A 42 13.35 15.30 -39.40
CA ASP A 42 12.29 14.92 -40.35
C ASP A 42 12.00 15.96 -41.46
N GLY A 43 12.93 16.89 -41.72
CA GLY A 43 12.93 17.66 -42.98
C GLY A 43 11.65 18.45 -43.27
N GLY A 44 11.18 19.26 -42.30
CA GLY A 44 10.23 20.35 -42.59
C GLY A 44 8.74 20.08 -42.32
N LYS A 45 8.39 19.11 -41.49
CA LYS A 45 7.04 19.04 -40.89
C LYS A 45 7.09 19.37 -39.40
N THR A 46 6.07 20.09 -38.94
CA THR A 46 5.87 20.45 -37.53
C THR A 46 5.98 19.19 -36.67
N PRO A 47 6.93 19.09 -35.73
CA PRO A 47 7.11 17.89 -34.95
C PRO A 47 5.90 17.70 -34.03
N LEU A 48 5.24 16.54 -34.12
CA LEU A 48 4.53 15.99 -32.97
C LEU A 48 5.57 15.84 -31.84
N LEU A 49 5.18 16.15 -30.60
CA LEU A 49 6.02 16.08 -29.39
C LEU A 49 6.76 14.74 -29.21
N ASP A 50 6.35 13.71 -29.96
CA ASP A 50 6.85 12.33 -29.90
C ASP A 50 8.20 12.10 -30.61
N ASN A 51 8.75 13.08 -31.35
CA ASN A 51 9.98 12.90 -32.16
C ASN A 51 11.03 14.03 -32.02
N LEU A 52 11.10 14.74 -30.89
CA LEU A 52 12.18 15.70 -30.67
C LEU A 52 13.50 14.99 -30.29
N CYS A 53 14.54 15.24 -31.09
CA CYS A 53 15.92 14.79 -30.82
C CYS A 53 16.77 15.95 -30.31
N TYR A 54 17.48 15.73 -29.20
CA TYR A 54 18.40 16.71 -28.62
C TYR A 54 19.83 16.19 -28.73
N SER A 55 20.78 17.07 -29.06
CA SER A 55 22.20 16.85 -28.77
C SER A 55 22.61 17.69 -27.58
N VAL A 56 23.10 17.04 -26.52
CA VAL A 56 23.61 17.72 -25.33
C VAL A 56 25.11 17.97 -25.50
N ASN A 57 25.50 19.24 -25.67
CA ASN A 57 26.90 19.63 -25.66
C ASN A 57 27.25 20.23 -24.29
N LYS A 58 28.17 19.59 -23.57
CA LYS A 58 28.69 20.09 -22.29
C LYS A 58 29.71 21.19 -22.56
N THR A 59 29.40 22.43 -22.21
CA THR A 59 30.39 23.53 -22.28
C THR A 59 30.84 23.88 -20.86
N VAL A 60 32.09 23.54 -20.51
CA VAL A 60 32.68 23.95 -19.22
C VAL A 60 33.36 25.29 -19.44
N SER A 61 32.97 26.33 -18.69
CA SER A 61 33.73 27.58 -18.70
C SER A 61 34.78 27.62 -17.59
N ALA A 62 35.99 27.97 -18.02
CA ALA A 62 37.10 28.57 -17.27
C ALA A 62 37.69 27.74 -16.12
N GLN A 63 38.28 26.58 -16.43
CA GLN A 63 39.59 26.09 -15.96
C GLN A 63 39.66 24.56 -16.13
N GLY A 64 40.31 24.10 -17.21
CA GLY A 64 40.66 22.70 -17.43
C GLY A 64 39.67 21.94 -18.32
N GLU A 65 39.99 21.84 -19.60
CA GLU A 65 39.22 21.12 -20.62
C GLU A 65 39.45 19.61 -20.53
N GLU A 66 38.40 18.88 -20.16
CA GLU A 66 38.16 17.52 -20.66
C GLU A 66 36.88 17.59 -21.51
N VAL A 67 37.06 17.56 -22.82
CA VAL A 67 35.99 17.42 -23.82
C VAL A 67 35.62 15.94 -23.86
N LEU A 68 34.37 15.60 -23.50
CA LEU A 68 33.81 14.29 -23.84
C LEU A 68 33.22 14.39 -25.24
N ASP A 69 33.82 13.66 -26.17
CA ASP A 69 33.56 13.68 -27.62
C ASP A 69 32.26 12.94 -28.02
N GLN A 70 31.29 12.82 -27.11
CA GLN A 70 30.07 12.03 -27.34
C GLN A 70 28.82 12.90 -27.26
N SER A 71 28.33 13.31 -28.42
CA SER A 71 26.96 13.78 -28.60
C SER A 71 26.00 12.60 -28.41
N VAL A 72 25.18 12.65 -27.36
CA VAL A 72 24.11 11.66 -27.11
C VAL A 72 22.83 12.18 -27.73
N LEU A 73 22.20 11.38 -28.60
CA LEU A 73 20.91 11.69 -29.21
C LEU A 73 19.81 11.16 -28.28
N LEU A 74 18.92 12.04 -27.79
CA LEU A 74 17.83 11.68 -26.87
C LEU A 74 16.50 11.68 -27.62
N LYS A 75 15.73 10.58 -27.56
CA LYS A 75 14.34 10.54 -28.08
C LYS A 75 13.40 10.66 -26.89
N LEU A 76 12.60 11.73 -26.88
CA LEU A 76 11.69 12.00 -25.77
C LEU A 76 10.53 11.00 -25.73
N TYR A 77 10.48 10.25 -24.64
CA TYR A 77 9.24 9.68 -24.11
C TYR A 77 9.05 10.27 -22.72
N PRO A 78 8.37 11.41 -22.55
CA PRO A 78 8.28 12.07 -21.26
C PRO A 78 7.45 11.21 -20.29
N VAL A 79 8.11 10.42 -19.45
CA VAL A 79 7.47 9.81 -18.29
C VAL A 79 7.53 10.83 -17.15
N ASN A 80 6.49 11.65 -17.03
CA ASN A 80 6.33 12.58 -15.91
C ASN A 80 5.91 11.80 -14.66
N VAL A 81 6.85 11.53 -13.75
CA VAL A 81 6.52 10.92 -12.46
C VAL A 81 6.66 11.95 -11.36
N LYS A 82 5.50 12.36 -10.82
CA LYS A 82 5.43 13.00 -9.51
C LYS A 82 5.67 11.93 -8.46
N ALA A 83 6.73 12.09 -7.69
CA ALA A 83 7.07 11.18 -6.61
C ALA A 83 7.21 11.94 -5.31
N TYR A 84 6.31 11.69 -4.37
CA TYR A 84 6.45 12.10 -2.99
C TYR A 84 7.21 11.00 -2.27
N HIS A 85 8.43 11.28 -1.82
CA HIS A 85 9.08 10.39 -0.88
C HIS A 85 9.58 11.20 0.30
N GLY A 86 8.97 10.99 1.46
CA GLY A 86 9.69 11.12 2.71
C GLY A 86 10.60 9.90 2.80
N PHE A 87 11.87 10.06 2.43
CA PHE A 87 12.85 9.02 2.71
C PHE A 87 13.05 8.98 4.22
N THR A 88 12.54 7.94 4.90
CA THR A 88 12.86 7.77 6.31
C THR A 88 14.33 7.39 6.44
N GLU A 89 15.13 8.26 7.05
CA GLU A 89 16.52 8.06 7.44
C GLU A 89 16.74 6.67 8.07
N ARG A 90 17.19 5.67 7.30
CA ARG A 90 17.91 4.48 7.82
C ARG A 90 18.85 3.96 6.75
N ASP A 91 20.12 3.89 7.13
CA ASP A 91 21.27 3.27 6.48
C ASP A 91 21.02 2.78 5.05
N VAL A 92 21.46 3.61 4.10
CA VAL A 92 21.48 3.28 2.68
C VAL A 92 22.47 2.13 2.50
N GLU A 93 21.98 0.90 2.54
CA GLU A 93 22.65 -0.17 1.85
C GLU A 93 22.60 0.15 0.35
N GLU A 94 23.65 0.78 -0.18
CA GLU A 94 24.00 0.72 -1.60
C GLU A 94 24.44 -0.70 -2.02
N ASN A 95 24.35 -1.68 -1.11
CA ASN A 95 24.52 -3.13 -1.34
C ASN A 95 23.33 -3.74 -2.12
N ILE A 96 22.76 -2.98 -3.06
CA ILE A 96 21.76 -3.46 -4.01
C ILE A 96 22.46 -3.87 -5.29
N TYR A 97 22.00 -4.96 -5.90
CA TYR A 97 22.62 -5.47 -7.12
C TYR A 97 21.63 -5.51 -8.30
N PRO A 98 22.03 -5.04 -9.50
CA PRO A 98 23.22 -4.22 -9.75
C PRO A 98 23.18 -2.91 -8.95
N PRO A 99 24.34 -2.33 -8.61
CA PRO A 99 24.38 -1.04 -7.92
C PRO A 99 23.75 0.03 -8.81
N SER A 100 23.01 0.95 -8.20
CA SER A 100 22.41 2.07 -8.95
C SER A 100 23.48 2.89 -9.66
N ALA A 101 23.17 3.37 -10.87
CA ALA A 101 24.02 4.26 -11.63
C ALA A 101 24.40 5.48 -10.77
N LYS A 102 25.71 5.68 -10.60
CA LYS A 102 26.28 6.80 -9.83
C LYS A 102 25.73 6.93 -8.41
N ARG A 103 25.26 5.85 -7.76
CA ARG A 103 24.80 5.91 -6.34
C ARG A 103 23.68 6.93 -6.14
N THR A 104 22.78 7.06 -7.12
CA THR A 104 21.78 8.12 -7.15
C THR A 104 20.82 8.06 -5.95
N TYR A 105 20.46 6.88 -5.50
CA TYR A 105 19.52 6.73 -4.39
C TYR A 105 20.08 7.22 -3.06
N GLY A 106 21.34 6.87 -2.75
CA GLY A 106 21.99 7.40 -1.56
C GLY A 106 22.07 8.93 -1.53
N ARG A 107 22.13 9.56 -2.70
CA ARG A 107 22.20 11.04 -2.83
C ARG A 107 20.85 11.74 -2.69
N LEU A 108 19.75 11.08 -3.03
CA LEU A 108 18.39 11.66 -2.99
C LEU A 108 17.72 11.60 -1.62
N MET A 109 18.21 10.74 -0.71
CA MET A 109 17.54 10.48 0.57
C MET A 109 17.73 11.58 1.64
N ASN A 110 18.56 12.60 1.37
CA ASN A 110 18.97 13.61 2.35
C ASN A 110 18.35 15.00 2.12
N SER A 111 17.20 15.10 1.46
CA SER A 111 16.56 16.40 1.21
C SER A 111 15.04 16.35 1.43
N ASP A 112 14.51 17.27 2.25
CA ASP A 112 13.07 17.52 2.43
C ASP A 112 12.40 18.18 1.20
N ILE A 113 12.94 17.93 0.01
CA ILE A 113 12.55 18.59 -1.24
C ILE A 113 11.62 17.65 -2.00
N THR A 114 10.46 18.15 -2.41
CA THR A 114 9.57 17.44 -3.34
C THR A 114 10.19 17.45 -4.72
N VAL A 115 10.26 16.29 -5.39
CA VAL A 115 10.98 16.18 -6.68
C VAL A 115 10.11 15.63 -7.81
N ARG A 116 10.28 16.19 -9.00
CA ARG A 116 9.79 15.66 -10.27
C ARG A 116 10.90 14.88 -10.96
N ARG A 117 10.59 13.65 -11.37
CA ARG A 117 11.51 12.79 -12.14
C ARG A 117 11.06 12.74 -13.59
N ILE A 118 12.03 12.92 -14.50
CA ILE A 118 11.85 12.80 -15.94
C ILE A 118 12.86 11.78 -16.43
N LEU A 119 12.37 10.72 -17.06
CA LEU A 119 13.20 9.70 -17.71
C LEU A 119 13.06 9.86 -19.23
N GLN A 120 14.18 9.87 -19.94
CA GLN A 120 14.23 10.00 -21.40
C GLN A 120 15.07 8.85 -21.95
N LYS A 121 14.59 8.13 -22.97
CA LYS A 121 15.37 7.02 -23.55
C LYS A 121 16.47 7.60 -24.45
N GLU A 122 17.71 7.14 -24.26
CA GLU A 122 18.80 7.46 -25.18
C GLU A 122 18.58 6.69 -26.50
N VAL A 123 18.75 7.35 -27.64
CA VAL A 123 18.63 6.71 -28.95
C VAL A 123 19.80 5.76 -29.16
N ASP A 124 19.49 4.60 -29.74
CA ASP A 124 20.45 3.52 -29.99
C ASP A 124 21.21 3.02 -28.75
N SER A 125 20.69 3.29 -27.54
CA SER A 125 21.23 2.80 -26.27
C SER A 125 20.16 2.17 -25.37
N ASN A 126 20.61 1.30 -24.46
CA ASN A 126 19.77 0.69 -23.41
C ASN A 126 19.75 1.52 -22.11
N THR A 127 20.22 2.77 -22.18
CA THR A 127 20.26 3.73 -21.08
C THR A 127 19.14 4.76 -21.21
N HIS A 128 18.70 5.27 -20.07
CA HIS A 128 17.77 6.37 -19.97
C HIS A 128 18.46 7.54 -19.29
N TRP A 129 18.24 8.75 -19.74
CA TRP A 129 18.65 9.95 -19.05
C TRP A 129 17.61 10.30 -17.97
N LEU A 130 18.01 10.22 -16.70
CA LEU A 130 17.20 10.66 -15.57
C LEU A 130 17.50 12.13 -15.26
N CYS A 131 16.46 12.96 -15.19
CA CYS A 131 16.48 14.31 -14.67
C CYS A 131 15.58 14.39 -13.43
N ILE A 132 16.10 14.98 -12.35
CA ILE A 132 15.41 15.18 -11.09
C ILE A 132 15.34 16.67 -10.82
N LEU A 133 14.14 17.22 -10.87
CA LEU A 133 13.83 18.62 -10.68
C LEU A 133 13.20 18.81 -9.30
N ASN A 134 13.45 19.91 -8.62
CA ASN A 134 12.62 20.35 -7.50
C ASN A 134 11.23 20.69 -8.06
N GLU A 135 10.17 20.21 -7.42
CA GLU A 135 8.80 20.42 -7.91
C GLU A 135 8.34 21.88 -7.75
N ASP A 136 8.84 22.59 -6.74
CA ASP A 136 8.38 23.94 -6.40
C ASP A 136 8.93 25.00 -7.35
N ASP A 137 10.22 24.92 -7.69
CA ASP A 137 10.93 25.92 -8.50
C ASP A 137 11.43 25.36 -9.86
N ALA A 138 11.12 24.10 -10.17
CA ALA A 138 11.59 23.38 -11.36
C ALA A 138 13.12 23.32 -11.50
N ARG A 139 13.90 23.61 -10.45
CA ARG A 139 15.37 23.59 -10.51
C ARG A 139 15.88 22.17 -10.65
N LEU A 140 16.77 21.92 -11.61
CA LEU A 140 17.45 20.63 -11.73
C LEU A 140 18.37 20.38 -10.53
N ILE A 141 18.03 19.36 -9.76
CA ILE A 141 18.79 18.89 -8.60
C ILE A 141 19.88 17.91 -9.08
N HIS A 142 19.48 16.91 -9.88
CA HIS A 142 20.37 15.88 -10.38
C HIS A 142 20.02 15.45 -11.79
N HIS A 143 21.03 15.06 -12.57
CA HIS A 143 20.83 14.34 -13.83
C HIS A 143 21.97 13.35 -14.09
N HIS A 144 21.65 12.22 -14.71
CA HIS A 144 22.62 11.18 -15.08
C HIS A 144 21.96 10.08 -15.92
N PRO A 145 22.74 9.31 -16.69
CA PRO A 145 22.21 8.10 -17.31
C PRO A 145 21.92 7.06 -16.21
N VAL A 146 20.81 6.38 -16.36
CA VAL A 146 20.38 5.21 -15.58
C VAL A 146 20.15 4.05 -16.53
N PHE A 147 20.35 2.83 -16.04
CA PHE A 147 20.13 1.64 -16.84
C PHE A 147 18.65 1.24 -16.85
N GLU A 148 18.26 0.43 -17.83
CA GLU A 148 16.89 -0.09 -17.98
C GLU A 148 16.33 -0.74 -16.71
N HIS A 149 17.16 -1.39 -15.88
CA HIS A 149 16.72 -2.00 -14.63
C HIS A 149 16.37 -1.00 -13.52
N GLU A 150 16.84 0.24 -13.60
CA GLU A 150 16.60 1.29 -12.60
C GLU A 150 15.36 2.12 -12.95
N VAL A 151 14.98 2.16 -14.23
CA VAL A 151 13.84 2.92 -14.75
C VAL A 151 12.59 2.65 -13.92
N PHE A 152 12.32 1.36 -13.63
CA PHE A 152 11.12 0.93 -12.93
C PHE A 152 11.00 1.49 -11.52
N TYR A 153 12.11 1.60 -10.79
CA TYR A 153 12.09 2.17 -9.46
C TYR A 153 11.76 3.67 -9.50
N HIS A 154 12.23 4.38 -10.53
CA HIS A 154 11.94 5.80 -10.69
C HIS A 154 10.54 6.08 -11.25
N SER A 155 9.98 5.16 -12.04
CA SER A 155 8.73 5.38 -12.77
C SER A 155 7.48 4.86 -12.07
N TYR A 156 7.59 3.86 -11.18
CA TYR A 156 6.43 3.23 -10.56
C TYR A 156 6.23 3.68 -9.12
N LYS A 157 4.98 4.03 -8.83
CA LYS A 157 4.49 4.36 -7.50
C LYS A 157 4.27 3.06 -6.72
N VAL A 158 4.82 2.97 -5.50
CA VAL A 158 4.42 1.94 -4.54
C VAL A 158 2.93 2.17 -4.22
N HIS A 159 2.19 1.14 -3.78
CA HIS A 159 0.77 1.31 -3.41
C HIS A 159 0.50 2.54 -2.52
N THR A 160 1.37 2.79 -1.55
CA THR A 160 1.29 3.98 -0.68
C THR A 160 1.34 5.26 -1.49
N ASP A 161 2.29 5.37 -2.42
CA ASP A 161 2.48 6.56 -3.25
C ASP A 161 1.32 6.77 -4.23
N VAL A 162 0.70 5.69 -4.72
CA VAL A 162 -0.51 5.77 -5.56
C VAL A 162 -1.66 6.36 -4.75
N ILE A 163 -1.93 5.84 -3.56
CA ILE A 163 -2.97 6.37 -2.66
C ILE A 163 -2.65 7.83 -2.36
N ASP A 164 -1.38 8.10 -2.02
CA ASP A 164 -0.88 9.41 -1.62
C ASP A 164 -0.91 10.46 -2.74
N SER A 165 -1.04 10.04 -3.99
CA SER A 165 -1.12 10.92 -5.15
C SER A 165 -2.41 10.75 -5.96
N SER A 166 -3.37 9.98 -5.43
CA SER A 166 -4.64 9.76 -6.09
C SER A 166 -5.48 11.04 -6.06
N PRO A 167 -6.30 11.30 -7.10
CA PRO A 167 -7.32 12.36 -7.04
C PRO A 167 -8.21 12.24 -5.80
N GLN A 168 -8.41 11.01 -5.32
CA GLN A 168 -9.17 10.70 -4.10
C GLN A 168 -8.52 11.28 -2.85
N LYS A 169 -7.18 11.24 -2.71
CA LYS A 169 -6.52 11.89 -1.58
C LYS A 169 -6.58 13.41 -1.66
N HIS A 170 -6.42 14.00 -2.84
CA HIS A 170 -6.61 15.45 -2.97
C HIS A 170 -8.04 15.87 -2.60
N LEU A 171 -9.04 15.09 -3.02
CA LEU A 171 -10.43 15.28 -2.60
C LEU A 171 -10.62 15.05 -1.09
N ALA A 172 -9.94 14.06 -0.50
CA ALA A 172 -9.97 13.81 0.95
C ALA A 172 -9.33 14.96 1.73
N ASP A 173 -8.21 15.52 1.26
CA ASP A 173 -7.56 16.68 1.86
C ASP A 173 -8.45 17.93 1.77
N LEU A 174 -9.09 18.17 0.61
CA LEU A 174 -10.09 19.24 0.46
C LEU A 174 -11.27 19.03 1.41
N ARG A 175 -11.80 17.81 1.51
CA ARG A 175 -12.91 17.48 2.44
C ARG A 175 -12.50 17.61 3.89
N ARG A 176 -11.29 17.19 4.24
CA ARG A 176 -10.72 17.38 5.56
C ARG A 176 -10.64 18.86 5.88
N PHE A 177 -10.18 19.69 4.94
CA PHE A 177 -10.17 21.14 5.09
C PHE A 177 -11.58 21.72 5.25
N GLU A 178 -12.53 21.30 4.43
CA GLU A 178 -13.94 21.74 4.54
C GLU A 178 -14.58 21.29 5.86
N PHE A 179 -14.34 20.06 6.27
CA PHE A 179 -14.81 19.50 7.54
C PHE A 179 -14.20 20.24 8.73
N TRP A 180 -12.90 20.52 8.65
CA TRP A 180 -12.18 21.31 9.62
C TRP A 180 -12.77 22.71 9.75
N LYS A 181 -12.94 23.40 8.62
CA LYS A 181 -13.55 24.73 8.56
C LYS A 181 -14.97 24.74 9.13
N HIS A 182 -15.79 23.75 8.78
CA HIS A 182 -17.15 23.61 9.31
C HIS A 182 -17.14 23.47 10.85
N LEU A 183 -16.18 22.73 11.40
CA LEU A 183 -16.03 22.54 12.85
C LEU A 183 -15.44 23.76 13.57
N GLU A 184 -14.58 24.54 12.91
CA GLU A 184 -14.08 25.80 13.44
C GLU A 184 -15.17 26.89 13.48
N GLU A 185 -16.02 26.92 12.46
CA GLU A 185 -17.18 27.81 12.37
C GLU A 185 -18.36 27.34 13.25
N ALA A 186 -18.27 26.14 13.84
CA ALA A 186 -19.29 25.63 14.74
C ALA A 186 -19.41 26.50 16.00
N LYS A 187 -20.65 26.62 16.51
CA LYS A 187 -20.93 27.37 17.73
C LYS A 187 -20.12 26.81 18.90
N VAL A 188 -19.64 27.70 19.77
CA VAL A 188 -18.99 27.35 21.04
C VAL A 188 -19.82 26.28 21.77
N PRO A 189 -19.18 25.21 22.31
CA PRO A 189 -19.92 24.10 22.90
C PRO A 189 -20.67 24.55 24.15
N SER A 190 -21.82 23.93 24.42
CA SER A 190 -22.53 24.17 25.65
C SER A 190 -21.79 23.52 26.84
N TRP A 191 -21.95 24.10 28.03
CA TRP A 191 -21.43 23.49 29.27
C TRP A 191 -21.93 22.07 29.50
N GLU A 192 -23.18 21.78 29.09
CA GLU A 192 -23.73 20.43 29.14
C GLU A 192 -22.98 19.45 28.22
N GLY A 193 -22.67 19.86 26.99
CA GLY A 193 -21.90 19.05 26.05
C GLY A 193 -20.48 18.78 26.56
N LEU A 194 -19.84 19.81 27.12
CA LEU A 194 -18.51 19.70 27.74
C LEU A 194 -18.53 18.73 28.93
N TYR A 195 -19.51 18.87 29.83
CA TYR A 195 -19.65 17.97 30.99
C TYR A 195 -19.75 16.49 30.58
N LYS A 196 -20.43 16.18 29.48
CA LYS A 196 -20.57 14.80 28.98
C LYS A 196 -19.24 14.16 28.56
N ILE A 197 -18.24 14.95 28.16
CA ILE A 197 -16.95 14.43 27.68
C ILE A 197 -15.81 14.62 28.69
N THR A 198 -15.96 15.54 29.65
CA THR A 198 -14.98 15.82 30.71
C THR A 198 -15.27 15.08 32.02
N ASP A 199 -16.29 14.22 32.04
CA ASP A 199 -16.66 13.47 33.25
C ASP A 199 -15.46 12.67 33.79
N GLY A 200 -15.15 12.84 35.08
CA GLY A 200 -13.98 12.26 35.73
C GLY A 200 -12.62 12.92 35.40
N TYR A 201 -12.59 14.11 34.79
CA TYR A 201 -11.39 14.92 34.58
C TYR A 201 -11.61 16.37 35.03
N ASP A 202 -10.74 16.87 35.92
CA ASP A 202 -10.76 18.25 36.40
C ASP A 202 -9.76 19.12 35.63
N ALA A 203 -10.27 19.88 34.66
CA ALA A 203 -9.48 20.78 33.82
C ALA A 203 -9.25 22.11 34.56
N LYS A 204 -8.05 22.30 35.11
CA LYS A 204 -7.70 23.54 35.82
C LYS A 204 -7.78 24.76 34.89
N ASN A 205 -8.47 25.81 35.34
CA ASN A 205 -8.66 27.08 34.62
C ASN A 205 -9.37 26.95 33.26
N PHE A 206 -10.15 25.88 33.06
CA PHE A 206 -10.89 25.67 31.82
C PHE A 206 -11.95 26.75 31.59
N ARG A 207 -11.95 27.35 30.40
CA ARG A 207 -12.87 28.44 30.02
C ARG A 207 -13.35 28.27 28.58
N LEU A 208 -14.56 28.77 28.31
CA LEU A 208 -15.05 28.85 26.94
C LEU A 208 -14.20 29.84 26.13
N GLY A 209 -13.68 29.39 24.98
CA GLY A 209 -12.93 30.20 24.03
C GLY A 209 -13.84 31.03 23.11
N LYS A 210 -13.27 31.61 22.05
CA LYS A 210 -14.07 32.38 21.07
C LYS A 210 -14.87 31.48 20.13
N ASN A 211 -14.37 30.27 19.87
CA ASN A 211 -14.94 29.27 18.98
C ASN A 211 -14.81 27.87 19.62
N MET A 212 -15.31 26.85 18.91
CA MET A 212 -15.21 25.45 19.34
C MET A 212 -13.75 25.03 19.55
N ARG A 213 -12.86 25.31 18.59
CA ARG A 213 -11.43 24.95 18.61
C ARG A 213 -10.70 25.51 19.82
N ASP A 214 -10.80 26.82 20.05
CA ASP A 214 -10.18 27.51 21.20
C ASP A 214 -10.62 26.91 22.55
N THR A 215 -11.85 26.38 22.60
CA THR A 215 -12.40 25.74 23.79
C THR A 215 -11.82 24.34 23.97
N VAL A 216 -11.87 23.50 22.93
CA VAL A 216 -11.43 22.10 23.05
C VAL A 216 -9.92 21.92 23.11
N GLU A 217 -9.14 22.84 22.54
CA GLU A 217 -7.67 22.76 22.55
C GLU A 217 -7.10 22.81 23.97
N GLN A 218 -7.82 23.45 24.91
CA GLN A 218 -7.48 23.47 26.34
C GLN A 218 -7.62 22.08 27.01
N LEU A 219 -8.30 21.12 26.38
CA LEU A 219 -8.49 19.76 26.88
C LEU A 219 -7.45 18.77 26.34
N VAL A 220 -6.56 19.22 25.45
CA VAL A 220 -5.49 18.43 24.85
C VAL A 220 -4.14 18.92 25.39
N PRO A 221 -3.21 18.01 25.77
CA PRO A 221 -1.92 18.40 26.31
C PRO A 221 -1.11 19.28 25.36
N SER A 222 -0.65 20.42 25.87
CA SER A 222 0.00 21.48 25.10
C SER A 222 1.38 21.08 24.57
N GLU A 223 2.05 20.17 25.27
CA GLU A 223 3.38 19.62 25.03
C GLU A 223 3.42 18.63 23.86
N TRP A 224 2.27 18.17 23.38
CA TRP A 224 2.22 17.27 22.23
C TRP A 224 2.53 18.02 20.92
N PRO A 225 3.08 17.33 19.91
CA PRO A 225 3.31 17.94 18.60
C PRO A 225 2.01 18.46 17.99
N SER A 226 2.07 19.64 17.35
CA SER A 226 0.91 20.36 16.81
C SER A 226 0.00 19.49 15.96
N TYR A 227 0.58 18.68 15.07
CA TYR A 227 -0.17 17.73 14.23
C TYR A 227 -1.10 16.83 15.03
N TYR A 228 -0.61 16.20 16.10
CA TYR A 228 -1.42 15.32 16.93
C TYR A 228 -2.43 16.10 17.76
N ARG A 229 -2.05 17.26 18.31
CA ARG A 229 -3.02 18.11 19.02
C ARG A 229 -4.19 18.50 18.15
N ASP A 230 -3.93 18.86 16.90
CA ASP A 230 -4.97 19.14 15.93
C ASP A 230 -5.85 17.91 15.74
N MET A 231 -5.30 16.72 15.50
CA MET A 231 -6.13 15.52 15.31
C MET A 231 -7.00 15.16 16.53
N TYR A 232 -6.50 15.34 17.75
CA TYR A 232 -7.29 15.16 18.97
C TYR A 232 -8.37 16.24 19.12
N SER A 233 -8.02 17.50 18.86
CA SER A 233 -8.95 18.63 18.93
C SER A 233 -10.08 18.48 17.90
N LEU A 234 -9.76 18.01 16.68
CA LEU A 234 -10.73 17.70 15.64
C LEU A 234 -11.78 16.71 16.13
N ALA A 235 -11.30 15.61 16.72
CA ALA A 235 -12.17 14.58 17.23
C ALA A 235 -13.11 15.13 18.31
N LEU A 236 -12.59 15.92 19.25
CA LEU A 236 -13.39 16.56 20.30
C LEU A 236 -14.41 17.55 19.73
N CYS A 237 -14.02 18.39 18.76
CA CYS A 237 -14.94 19.29 18.05
C CYS A 237 -16.08 18.49 17.37
N ALA A 238 -15.73 17.41 16.66
CA ALA A 238 -16.70 16.57 15.99
C ALA A 238 -17.67 15.94 17.00
N ILE A 239 -17.14 15.37 18.09
CA ILE A 239 -17.90 14.76 19.20
C ILE A 239 -18.90 15.75 19.83
N LEU A 240 -18.47 17.00 20.04
CA LEU A 240 -19.31 18.04 20.63
C LEU A 240 -20.32 18.66 19.66
N SER A 241 -20.25 18.33 18.37
CA SER A 241 -21.16 18.83 17.34
C SER A 241 -22.44 17.96 17.28
N PRO A 242 -23.60 18.45 17.78
CA PRO A 242 -24.82 17.63 17.83
C PRO A 242 -25.33 17.23 16.45
N ASP A 243 -25.09 18.07 15.44
CA ASP A 243 -25.56 17.87 14.07
C ASP A 243 -24.82 16.71 13.37
N LEU A 244 -23.57 16.43 13.74
CA LEU A 244 -22.81 15.32 13.16
C LEU A 244 -23.24 13.98 13.76
N MET A 245 -23.58 13.96 15.04
CA MET A 245 -23.94 12.73 15.77
C MET A 245 -25.32 12.15 15.42
N THR A 246 -26.09 12.86 14.58
CA THR A 246 -27.41 12.43 14.10
C THR A 246 -27.43 12.03 12.61
N LYS A 247 -26.30 12.24 11.91
CA LYS A 247 -26.15 11.96 10.47
C LYS A 247 -25.63 10.54 10.23
N ASP A 248 -25.49 10.15 8.97
CA ASP A 248 -24.76 8.93 8.63
C ASP A 248 -23.26 9.19 8.77
N PRO A 249 -22.47 8.37 9.49
CA PRO A 249 -21.02 8.57 9.55
C PRO A 249 -20.38 8.67 8.16
N LEU A 250 -20.94 7.97 7.17
CA LEU A 250 -20.52 8.08 5.79
C LEU A 250 -20.71 9.47 5.16
N ASP A 251 -21.53 10.35 5.74
CA ASP A 251 -21.68 11.75 5.30
C ASP A 251 -20.42 12.58 5.57
N PHE A 252 -19.58 12.19 6.52
CA PHE A 252 -18.44 13.00 6.99
C PHE A 252 -17.15 12.22 7.25
N VAL A 253 -17.16 10.88 7.16
CA VAL A 253 -15.99 10.01 7.44
C VAL A 253 -14.77 10.40 6.61
N ASP A 254 -14.94 10.77 5.34
CA ASP A 254 -13.85 11.15 4.45
C ASP A 254 -13.06 12.38 4.94
N GLY A 255 -13.66 13.23 5.78
CA GLY A 255 -12.98 14.39 6.36
C GLY A 255 -11.94 14.03 7.44
N PHE A 256 -11.93 12.79 7.93
CA PHE A 256 -11.05 12.38 9.04
C PHE A 256 -10.56 10.93 8.97
N ILE A 257 -10.95 10.14 7.97
CA ILE A 257 -10.62 8.72 7.84
C ILE A 257 -9.11 8.45 7.72
N ASP A 258 -8.37 9.39 7.13
CA ASP A 258 -6.91 9.30 6.97
C ASP A 258 -6.15 9.61 8.28
N SER A 259 -6.85 10.11 9.30
CA SER A 259 -6.32 10.29 10.64
C SER A 259 -6.76 9.14 11.54
N ALA A 260 -5.84 8.23 11.85
CA ALA A 260 -6.10 7.12 12.77
C ALA A 260 -6.63 7.61 14.14
N VAL A 261 -6.12 8.75 14.64
CA VAL A 261 -6.56 9.35 15.90
C VAL A 261 -8.01 9.82 15.81
N ALA A 262 -8.31 10.69 14.84
CA ALA A 262 -9.64 11.27 14.72
C ALA A 262 -10.69 10.21 14.37
N HIS A 263 -10.38 9.31 13.42
CA HIS A 263 -11.25 8.20 13.04
C HIS A 263 -11.58 7.31 14.23
N THR A 264 -10.58 6.83 14.97
CA THR A 264 -10.82 5.93 16.10
C THR A 264 -11.65 6.61 17.19
N MET A 265 -11.35 7.86 17.54
CA MET A 265 -12.08 8.57 18.59
C MET A 265 -13.53 8.88 18.21
N ILE A 266 -13.76 9.41 17.01
CA ILE A 266 -15.09 9.76 16.53
C ILE A 266 -15.95 8.50 16.43
N MET A 267 -15.42 7.42 15.83
CA MET A 267 -16.18 6.17 15.67
C MET A 267 -16.42 5.45 17.01
N TYR A 268 -15.47 5.52 17.94
CA TYR A 268 -15.65 5.05 19.31
C TYR A 268 -16.81 5.79 20.00
N HIS A 269 -16.82 7.13 19.93
CA HIS A 269 -17.89 7.94 20.50
C HIS A 269 -19.25 7.65 19.84
N TYR A 270 -19.28 7.56 18.51
CA TYR A 270 -20.49 7.23 17.75
C TYR A 270 -21.10 5.91 18.21
N THR A 271 -20.26 4.89 18.40
CA THR A 271 -20.67 3.58 18.88
C THR A 271 -21.27 3.67 20.30
N ASN A 272 -20.72 4.50 21.18
CA ASN A 272 -21.26 4.72 22.51
C ASN A 272 -22.63 5.43 22.49
N ILE A 273 -22.80 6.47 21.67
CA ILE A 273 -24.09 7.17 21.50
C ILE A 273 -25.16 6.20 21.02
N VAL A 274 -24.88 5.42 19.98
CA VAL A 274 -25.86 4.46 19.44
C VAL A 274 -26.27 3.45 20.51
N ARG A 275 -25.39 3.14 21.45
CA ARG A 275 -25.67 2.23 22.58
C ARG A 275 -26.23 2.94 23.82
N GLY A 276 -26.40 4.26 23.75
CA GLY A 276 -27.13 5.08 24.75
C GLY A 276 -26.27 5.40 25.95
N ILE A 277 -24.96 5.24 25.79
CA ILE A 277 -23.96 5.73 26.72
C ILE A 277 -23.80 7.20 26.36
N THR A 278 -24.28 8.08 27.23
CA THR A 278 -24.36 9.53 27.00
C THR A 278 -23.12 10.29 27.46
N THR A 279 -22.28 9.66 28.28
CA THR A 279 -21.00 10.21 28.75
C THR A 279 -19.82 9.46 28.12
N SER A 280 -18.76 10.18 27.81
CA SER A 280 -17.57 9.65 27.14
C SER A 280 -16.35 9.91 27.99
N ASP A 281 -15.52 8.90 28.24
CA ASP A 281 -14.30 9.04 29.05
C ASP A 281 -13.09 9.53 28.23
N ILE A 282 -13.33 10.08 27.04
CA ILE A 282 -12.30 10.39 26.05
C ILE A 282 -11.32 11.45 26.58
N VAL A 283 -11.80 12.54 27.19
CA VAL A 283 -10.91 13.59 27.72
C VAL A 283 -10.08 13.05 28.88
N ARG A 284 -10.67 12.22 29.74
CA ARG A 284 -9.96 11.53 30.82
C ARG A 284 -8.87 10.62 30.24
N THR A 285 -9.15 9.87 29.18
CA THR A 285 -8.18 8.97 28.53
C THR A 285 -7.07 9.73 27.79
N ILE A 286 -7.35 10.87 27.17
CA ILE A 286 -6.34 11.77 26.60
C ILE A 286 -5.34 12.21 27.67
N ASN A 287 -5.83 12.64 28.82
CA ASN A 287 -5.01 13.27 29.84
C ASN A 287 -4.42 12.30 30.87
N ASN A 288 -5.03 11.13 31.06
CA ASN A 288 -4.60 10.12 32.03
C ASN A 288 -4.71 8.70 31.43
N PRO A 289 -3.91 8.37 30.40
CA PRO A 289 -3.98 7.07 29.78
C PRO A 289 -3.51 5.98 30.75
N LYS A 290 -4.31 4.93 30.94
CA LYS A 290 -3.98 3.76 31.74
C LYS A 290 -3.28 2.72 30.84
N PRO A 291 -1.98 2.43 31.06
CA PRO A 291 -1.34 1.35 30.33
C PRO A 291 -1.98 0.02 30.71
N ARG A 292 -2.70 -0.63 29.79
CA ARG A 292 -3.19 -1.98 30.03
C ARG A 292 -1.99 -2.94 30.12
N ARG A 293 -2.01 -3.81 31.15
CA ARG A 293 -1.01 -4.83 31.52
C ARG A 293 -0.57 -5.83 30.43
N ARG A 294 -1.05 -5.72 29.19
CA ARG A 294 -0.78 -6.68 28.10
C ARG A 294 0.27 -6.23 27.08
N ILE A 295 0.94 -5.11 27.31
CA ILE A 295 2.12 -4.75 26.51
C ILE A 295 3.34 -5.34 27.21
N THR A 296 3.49 -6.66 27.16
CA THR A 296 4.78 -7.34 27.36
C THR A 296 5.58 -7.20 26.08
N VAL A 297 5.95 -5.97 25.76
CA VAL A 297 7.13 -5.69 24.96
C VAL A 297 7.81 -4.55 25.70
N GLU A 298 9.02 -4.78 26.18
CA GLU A 298 9.94 -3.78 26.74
C GLU A 298 10.31 -2.66 25.74
N SER A 299 9.55 -2.52 24.64
CA SER A 299 9.58 -1.34 23.80
C SER A 299 8.97 -0.18 24.59
N LYS A 300 9.84 0.69 25.12
CA LYS A 300 9.47 2.08 25.43
C LYS A 300 8.60 2.57 24.27
N ILE A 301 7.31 2.79 24.49
CA ILE A 301 6.48 3.46 23.50
C ILE A 301 7.10 4.85 23.39
N PRO A 302 7.71 5.23 22.25
CA PRO A 302 8.57 6.41 22.23
C PRO A 302 7.78 7.71 22.38
N PHE A 303 6.44 7.67 22.35
CA PHE A 303 5.57 8.83 22.22
C PHE A 303 4.33 8.76 23.13
N GLU A 304 4.17 9.74 24.03
CA GLU A 304 3.07 9.80 25.00
C GLU A 304 1.69 9.98 24.36
N TRP A 305 1.61 10.74 23.26
CA TRP A 305 0.36 11.01 22.53
C TRP A 305 -0.24 9.77 21.84
N VAL A 306 0.47 8.65 21.78
CA VAL A 306 -0.06 7.38 21.23
C VAL A 306 -0.81 6.57 22.30
N LEU A 307 -0.53 6.81 23.59
CA LEU A 307 -1.09 6.04 24.70
C LEU A 307 -2.63 6.15 24.79
N PRO A 308 -3.26 7.33 24.62
CA PRO A 308 -4.71 7.44 24.65
C PRO A 308 -5.38 6.65 23.52
N LEU A 309 -4.81 6.71 22.31
CA LEU A 309 -5.32 5.95 21.17
C LEU A 309 -5.28 4.45 21.47
N ARG A 310 -4.15 3.96 21.99
CA ARG A 310 -4.03 2.56 22.40
C ARG A 310 -4.98 2.20 23.53
N GLU A 311 -5.20 3.07 24.52
CA GLU A 311 -6.20 2.82 25.55
C GLU A 311 -7.57 2.66 24.89
N ILE A 312 -8.03 3.59 24.06
CA ILE A 312 -9.32 3.55 23.37
C ILE A 312 -9.44 2.27 22.52
N GLU A 313 -8.43 1.91 21.73
CA GLU A 313 -8.40 0.68 20.93
C GLU A 313 -8.38 -0.60 21.78
N SER A 314 -7.77 -0.52 22.96
CA SER A 314 -7.64 -1.63 23.91
C SER A 314 -8.82 -1.74 24.86
N GLN A 315 -9.61 -0.67 25.04
CA GLN A 315 -10.92 -0.79 25.65
C GLN A 315 -11.63 -1.88 24.86
N PRO A 316 -12.29 -2.84 25.53
CA PRO A 316 -13.00 -3.87 24.79
C PRO A 316 -13.92 -3.11 23.84
N LEU A 317 -13.60 -3.17 22.53
CA LEU A 317 -14.61 -3.02 21.51
C LEU A 317 -15.77 -3.83 22.05
N PRO A 318 -16.97 -3.25 22.19
CA PRO A 318 -18.08 -3.94 22.81
C PRO A 318 -18.08 -5.40 22.34
N PRO A 319 -18.29 -6.40 23.22
CA PRO A 319 -18.15 -7.82 22.88
C PRO A 319 -18.90 -8.25 21.60
N GLN A 320 -19.82 -7.42 21.11
CA GLN A 320 -20.65 -7.60 19.92
C GLN A 320 -20.11 -6.93 18.63
N THR A 321 -19.20 -5.95 18.70
CA THR A 321 -18.73 -5.17 17.53
C THR A 321 -17.89 -6.00 16.56
N ARG A 322 -16.86 -6.69 17.06
CA ARG A 322 -16.05 -7.60 16.22
C ARG A 322 -16.86 -8.77 15.67
N PRO A 323 -17.76 -9.40 16.46
CA PRO A 323 -18.67 -10.43 15.93
C PRO A 323 -19.57 -9.96 14.80
N ILE A 324 -20.11 -8.74 14.88
CA ILE A 324 -20.92 -8.16 13.80
C ILE A 324 -20.09 -8.10 12.50
N ILE A 325 -18.89 -7.53 12.55
CA ILE A 325 -18.03 -7.38 11.36
C ILE A 325 -17.62 -8.75 10.82
N ILE A 326 -17.22 -9.68 11.69
CA ILE A 326 -16.83 -11.04 11.31
C ILE A 326 -18.01 -11.79 10.69
N ARG A 327 -19.21 -11.67 11.26
CA ARG A 327 -20.43 -12.28 10.73
C ARG A 327 -20.72 -11.81 9.32
N HIS A 328 -20.64 -10.49 9.07
CA HIS A 328 -20.82 -9.94 7.71
C HIS A 328 -19.71 -10.37 6.76
N ALA A 329 -18.45 -10.30 7.19
CA ALA A 329 -17.31 -10.73 6.38
C ALA A 329 -17.43 -12.20 5.97
N LEU A 330 -17.80 -13.10 6.91
CA LEU A 330 -18.03 -14.51 6.63
C LEU A 330 -19.22 -14.72 5.69
N LYS A 331 -20.35 -14.05 5.95
CA LYS A 331 -21.54 -14.15 5.10
C LYS A 331 -21.22 -13.75 3.66
N LEU A 332 -20.66 -12.56 3.46
CA LEU A 332 -20.31 -12.05 2.13
C LEU A 332 -19.28 -12.94 1.43
N THR A 333 -18.31 -13.48 2.17
CA THR A 333 -17.28 -14.39 1.62
C THR A 333 -17.87 -15.72 1.20
N ASN A 334 -18.74 -16.31 2.02
CA ASN A 334 -19.40 -17.58 1.72
C ASN A 334 -20.36 -17.43 0.53
N ASP A 335 -21.07 -16.29 0.45
CA ASP A 335 -22.00 -15.99 -0.63
C ASP A 335 -21.31 -15.59 -1.94
N GLN A 336 -19.97 -15.37 -1.93
CA GLN A 336 -19.22 -14.73 -3.02
C GLN A 336 -19.96 -13.48 -3.55
N SER A 337 -20.47 -12.66 -2.63
CA SER A 337 -21.28 -11.49 -2.98
C SER A 337 -20.53 -10.61 -3.98
N THR A 338 -21.21 -10.05 -4.97
CA THR A 338 -20.63 -9.10 -5.93
C THR A 338 -21.28 -7.73 -5.85
N LYS A 339 -22.17 -7.54 -4.87
CA LYS A 339 -22.99 -6.33 -4.74
C LYS A 339 -22.12 -5.14 -4.30
N PRO A 340 -22.07 -4.05 -5.07
CA PRO A 340 -21.32 -2.86 -4.74
C PRO A 340 -22.09 -1.94 -3.78
N THR A 341 -22.73 -2.51 -2.77
CA THR A 341 -23.56 -1.78 -1.82
C THR A 341 -23.21 -2.20 -0.41
N PHE A 342 -23.19 -1.24 0.50
CA PHE A 342 -22.91 -1.50 1.91
C PHE A 342 -23.91 -2.52 2.50
N PRO A 343 -23.47 -3.47 3.34
CA PRO A 343 -24.34 -4.57 3.79
C PRO A 343 -25.59 -4.12 4.56
N VAL A 344 -25.48 -3.01 5.29
CA VAL A 344 -26.61 -2.35 5.98
C VAL A 344 -26.77 -0.96 5.42
N THR A 345 -27.79 -0.76 4.59
CA THR A 345 -28.11 0.55 3.98
C THR A 345 -28.59 1.56 5.02
N TRP A 346 -28.46 2.85 4.74
CA TRP A 346 -29.02 3.92 5.58
C TRP A 346 -30.52 3.74 5.88
N LYS A 347 -31.31 3.32 4.87
CA LYS A 347 -32.74 3.08 5.02
C LYS A 347 -33.04 1.97 6.04
N GLN A 348 -32.27 0.89 6.03
CA GLN A 348 -32.39 -0.20 7.03
C GLN A 348 -31.93 0.26 8.40
N ALA A 349 -30.84 1.03 8.46
CA ALA A 349 -30.27 1.51 9.70
C ALA A 349 -31.24 2.44 10.48
N LYS A 350 -32.09 3.21 9.78
CA LYS A 350 -33.15 4.01 10.40
C LYS A 350 -34.30 3.21 11.01
N GLN A 351 -34.46 1.94 10.66
CA GLN A 351 -35.61 1.13 11.11
C GLN A 351 -35.47 0.67 12.56
N SER A 352 -34.25 0.49 13.05
CA SER A 352 -34.00 0.09 14.43
C SER A 352 -32.63 0.53 14.92
N ARG A 353 -32.53 0.69 16.23
CA ARG A 353 -31.26 1.00 16.91
C ARG A 353 -30.20 -0.10 16.72
N GLU A 354 -30.64 -1.35 16.59
CA GLU A 354 -29.77 -2.49 16.32
C GLU A 354 -29.12 -2.40 14.93
N MET A 355 -29.93 -2.12 13.89
CA MET A 355 -29.43 -1.93 12.53
C MET A 355 -28.55 -0.69 12.42
N TRP A 356 -28.85 0.35 13.20
CA TRP A 356 -27.98 1.52 13.31
C TRP A 356 -26.61 1.18 13.90
N ASN A 357 -26.60 0.44 15.01
CA ASN A 357 -25.36 -0.03 15.64
C ASN A 357 -24.53 -0.89 14.68
N GLU A 358 -25.20 -1.76 13.93
CA GLU A 358 -24.56 -2.59 12.92
C GLU A 358 -23.93 -1.77 11.79
N ARG A 359 -24.65 -0.77 11.24
CA ARG A 359 -24.10 0.12 10.21
C ARG A 359 -22.85 0.86 10.71
N VAL A 360 -22.94 1.51 11.87
CA VAL A 360 -21.81 2.26 12.48
C VAL A 360 -20.62 1.34 12.72
N THR A 361 -20.87 0.14 13.23
CA THR A 361 -19.85 -0.88 13.47
C THR A 361 -19.12 -1.28 12.19
N LEU A 362 -19.84 -1.50 11.09
CA LEU A 362 -19.26 -1.87 9.80
C LEU A 362 -18.45 -0.71 9.19
N ILE A 363 -18.90 0.54 9.37
CA ILE A 363 -18.18 1.73 8.89
C ILE A 363 -16.85 1.87 9.64
N GLY A 364 -16.90 1.85 10.98
CA GLY A 364 -15.70 1.99 11.81
C GLY A 364 -14.74 0.80 11.69
N GLY A 365 -15.28 -0.39 11.35
CA GLY A 365 -14.50 -1.58 11.06
C GLY A 365 -13.77 -1.55 9.71
N LEU A 366 -14.02 -0.55 8.86
CA LEU A 366 -13.44 -0.43 7.52
C LEU A 366 -13.60 -1.73 6.72
N LEU A 367 -14.83 -2.25 6.63
CA LEU A 367 -15.08 -3.46 5.85
C LEU A 367 -14.64 -3.25 4.39
N THR A 368 -13.83 -4.17 3.89
CA THR A 368 -13.26 -4.11 2.55
C THR A 368 -13.57 -5.38 1.76
N MET A 369 -13.77 -5.20 0.46
CA MET A 369 -13.84 -6.26 -0.54
C MET A 369 -12.46 -6.46 -1.13
N THR A 370 -11.99 -7.71 -1.16
CA THR A 370 -10.71 -8.09 -1.78
C THR A 370 -10.92 -9.19 -2.79
N GLY A 371 -10.18 -9.15 -3.89
CA GLY A 371 -10.15 -10.20 -4.89
C GLY A 371 -8.80 -10.90 -4.92
N ARG A 372 -8.81 -12.22 -4.78
CA ARG A 372 -7.67 -13.07 -5.15
C ARG A 372 -7.88 -13.52 -6.58
N PHE A 373 -7.10 -13.01 -7.51
CA PHE A 373 -7.15 -13.49 -8.88
C PHE A 373 -6.39 -14.80 -9.06
N ASN A 374 -6.74 -15.56 -10.10
CA ASN A 374 -6.08 -16.78 -10.51
C ASN A 374 -5.16 -16.49 -11.70
N PRO A 375 -3.83 -16.37 -11.49
CA PRO A 375 -2.87 -16.12 -12.57
C PRO A 375 -3.06 -17.03 -13.78
N GLU A 376 -3.32 -18.32 -13.54
CA GLU A 376 -3.37 -19.33 -14.61
C GLU A 376 -4.58 -19.14 -15.51
N ARG A 377 -5.72 -18.70 -14.94
CA ARG A 377 -6.94 -18.36 -15.69
C ARG A 377 -6.74 -17.13 -16.57
N LEU A 378 -5.87 -16.22 -16.14
CA LEU A 378 -5.48 -15.05 -16.93
C LEU A 378 -4.43 -15.40 -17.99
N GLY A 379 -3.86 -16.62 -18.00
CA GLY A 379 -2.76 -16.96 -18.91
C GLY A 379 -1.39 -16.48 -18.41
N LEU A 380 -1.28 -16.20 -17.11
CA LEU A 380 -0.08 -15.75 -16.42
C LEU A 380 0.41 -16.84 -15.45
N ARG A 381 1.65 -16.70 -14.99
CA ARG A 381 2.27 -17.55 -13.97
C ARG A 381 2.93 -16.66 -12.91
N SER A 382 2.84 -17.09 -11.66
CA SER A 382 3.56 -16.46 -10.56
C SER A 382 4.94 -17.11 -10.42
N LEU A 383 5.99 -16.29 -10.37
CA LEU A 383 7.35 -16.68 -10.05
C LEU A 383 7.77 -15.99 -8.76
N LEU A 384 8.38 -16.72 -7.84
CA LEU A 384 8.94 -16.18 -6.62
C LEU A 384 10.47 -16.23 -6.66
N TYR A 385 11.12 -15.08 -6.57
CA TYR A 385 12.55 -14.98 -6.34
C TYR A 385 12.85 -14.97 -4.83
N LEU A 386 13.82 -15.79 -4.40
CA LEU A 386 14.31 -15.84 -3.02
C LEU A 386 15.84 -15.74 -3.02
N GLY A 387 16.40 -14.55 -2.76
CA GLY A 387 17.86 -14.38 -2.69
C GLY A 387 18.30 -12.99 -2.26
N GLY A 388 19.58 -12.66 -2.36
CA GLY A 388 20.10 -11.36 -1.89
C GLY A 388 20.35 -10.31 -2.98
N ALA A 389 20.43 -10.74 -4.24
CA ALA A 389 20.95 -9.93 -5.34
C ALA A 389 19.89 -9.02 -5.95
N TYR A 390 18.72 -9.57 -6.32
CA TYR A 390 17.71 -8.82 -7.08
C TYR A 390 16.81 -8.05 -6.12
N ARG A 391 17.00 -6.74 -6.07
CA ARG A 391 16.26 -5.82 -5.18
C ARG A 391 15.42 -4.78 -5.94
N TRP A 392 15.61 -4.64 -7.24
CA TRP A 392 14.89 -3.67 -8.06
C TRP A 392 13.52 -4.22 -8.49
N PRO A 393 12.41 -3.50 -8.23
CA PRO A 393 11.11 -3.89 -8.76
C PRO A 393 11.11 -3.80 -10.29
N HIS A 394 10.39 -4.71 -10.94
CA HIS A 394 10.12 -4.71 -12.37
C HIS A 394 8.64 -4.42 -12.61
N ARG A 395 8.22 -4.07 -13.83
CA ARG A 395 6.79 -4.02 -14.19
C ARG A 395 6.03 -5.35 -14.06
N HIS A 396 6.74 -6.45 -13.92
CA HIS A 396 6.10 -7.74 -13.65
C HIS A 396 5.97 -7.99 -12.15
N SER A 397 6.61 -7.18 -11.30
CA SER A 397 6.57 -7.35 -9.85
C SER A 397 5.18 -7.06 -9.31
N THR A 398 4.64 -8.01 -8.54
CA THR A 398 3.40 -7.85 -7.76
C THR A 398 3.70 -7.30 -6.37
N TRP A 399 4.76 -7.76 -5.71
CA TRP A 399 5.26 -7.26 -4.42
C TRP A 399 6.71 -7.65 -4.19
N THR A 400 7.37 -6.90 -3.32
CA THR A 400 8.69 -7.20 -2.79
C THR A 400 8.67 -7.18 -1.26
N ALA A 401 9.52 -8.00 -0.63
CA ALA A 401 9.72 -7.98 0.80
C ALA A 401 11.18 -8.21 1.13
N GLU A 402 11.62 -7.59 2.22
CA GLU A 402 12.90 -7.85 2.84
C GLU A 402 12.65 -8.60 4.14
N ALA A 403 13.26 -9.77 4.25
CA ALA A 403 13.25 -10.57 5.46
C ALA A 403 14.66 -10.71 6.03
N VAL A 404 14.76 -10.70 7.35
CA VAL A 404 16.03 -10.70 8.08
C VAL A 404 16.06 -11.87 9.05
N SER A 405 17.19 -12.56 9.12
CA SER A 405 17.50 -13.56 10.14
C SER A 405 18.94 -13.33 10.58
N ASP A 406 19.12 -13.00 11.85
CA ASP A 406 20.43 -12.62 12.41
C ASP A 406 21.02 -11.44 11.62
N GLU A 407 22.09 -11.67 10.85
CA GLU A 407 22.75 -10.70 9.96
C GLU A 407 22.51 -11.00 8.47
N ARG A 408 21.70 -12.01 8.15
CA ARG A 408 21.39 -12.37 6.76
C ARG A 408 20.14 -11.64 6.29
N HIS A 409 20.21 -11.12 5.07
CA HIS A 409 19.10 -10.49 4.38
C HIS A 409 18.61 -11.41 3.24
N LEU A 410 17.30 -11.64 3.22
CA LEU A 410 16.60 -12.34 2.15
C LEU A 410 15.65 -11.37 1.46
N GLN A 411 15.86 -11.19 0.17
CA GLN A 411 14.98 -10.42 -0.70
C GLN A 411 14.04 -11.38 -1.39
N ILE A 412 12.77 -11.03 -1.30
CA ILE A 412 11.67 -11.83 -1.82
C ILE A 412 10.95 -10.97 -2.83
N GLN A 413 10.78 -11.47 -4.05
CA GLN A 413 10.02 -10.78 -5.07
C GLN A 413 9.08 -11.75 -5.78
N GLU A 414 7.80 -11.39 -5.88
CA GLU A 414 6.85 -12.10 -6.72
C GLU A 414 6.72 -11.37 -8.05
N PHE A 415 6.81 -12.13 -9.15
CA PHE A 415 6.59 -11.68 -10.51
C PHE A 415 5.39 -12.40 -11.11
N LEU A 416 4.57 -11.67 -11.86
CA LEU A 416 3.49 -12.20 -12.66
C LEU A 416 3.86 -12.09 -14.14
N LEU A 417 4.02 -13.22 -14.82
CA LEU A 417 4.63 -13.29 -16.15
C LEU A 417 3.87 -14.25 -17.07
N PRO A 418 3.82 -13.98 -18.40
CA PRO A 418 3.33 -14.96 -19.37
C PRO A 418 4.28 -16.16 -19.48
N PRO A 419 3.80 -17.36 -19.89
CA PRO A 419 4.59 -18.60 -19.94
C PRO A 419 5.93 -18.49 -20.69
N LYS A 420 5.97 -17.79 -21.82
CA LYS A 420 7.22 -17.62 -22.59
C LYS A 420 8.26 -16.80 -21.83
N ALA A 421 7.82 -15.76 -21.12
CA ALA A 421 8.71 -14.94 -20.30
C ALA A 421 9.22 -15.73 -19.08
N VAL A 422 8.39 -16.58 -18.46
CA VAL A 422 8.78 -17.49 -17.37
C VAL A 422 9.99 -18.34 -17.76
N GLU A 423 9.93 -18.98 -18.93
CA GLU A 423 11.01 -19.84 -19.42
C GLU A 423 12.32 -19.07 -19.65
N LYS A 424 12.23 -17.85 -20.17
CA LYS A 424 13.40 -16.98 -20.31
C LYS A 424 13.96 -16.62 -18.93
N VAL A 425 13.15 -16.13 -18.01
CA VAL A 425 13.60 -15.73 -16.65
C VAL A 425 14.29 -16.89 -15.93
N LYS A 426 13.73 -18.10 -15.98
CA LYS A 426 14.33 -19.28 -15.33
C LYS A 426 15.70 -19.66 -15.87
N ARG A 427 15.99 -19.37 -17.14
CA ARG A 427 17.32 -19.63 -17.73
C ARG A 427 18.37 -18.64 -17.22
N PHE A 428 17.97 -17.44 -16.82
CA PHE A 428 18.89 -16.37 -16.44
C PHE A 428 19.00 -16.15 -14.93
N LEU A 429 17.90 -16.28 -14.19
CA LEU A 429 17.85 -16.01 -12.76
C LEU A 429 17.98 -17.31 -11.95
N LYS A 430 19.01 -17.38 -11.10
CA LYS A 430 19.13 -18.41 -10.07
C LYS A 430 18.15 -18.12 -8.91
N ARG A 431 17.71 -19.17 -8.21
CA ARG A 431 16.78 -19.10 -7.05
C ARG A 431 15.42 -18.44 -7.37
N VAL A 432 14.88 -18.73 -8.55
CA VAL A 432 13.52 -18.39 -8.94
C VAL A 432 12.67 -19.65 -9.02
N PHE A 433 11.53 -19.63 -8.36
CA PHE A 433 10.63 -20.76 -8.23
C PHE A 433 9.31 -20.47 -8.93
N ILE A 434 8.85 -21.38 -9.80
CA ILE A 434 7.49 -21.27 -10.35
C ILE A 434 6.52 -21.70 -9.26
N THR A 435 5.63 -20.80 -8.87
CA THR A 435 4.53 -21.12 -7.97
C THR A 435 3.56 -22.05 -8.69
N ARG A 436 3.52 -23.31 -8.26
CA ARG A 436 2.56 -24.32 -8.78
C ARG A 436 1.19 -24.18 -8.15
N TRP A 437 1.17 -23.69 -6.93
CA TRP A 437 -0.07 -23.47 -6.21
C TRP A 437 0.12 -22.38 -5.17
N TYR A 438 -0.88 -21.51 -5.06
CA TYR A 438 -0.87 -20.42 -4.10
C TYR A 438 -2.24 -20.28 -3.43
N SER A 439 -2.22 -20.05 -2.13
CA SER A 439 -3.41 -19.60 -1.42
C SER A 439 -3.07 -18.67 -0.27
N ARG A 440 -4.05 -17.84 0.07
CA ARG A 440 -4.02 -16.94 1.21
C ARG A 440 -5.34 -17.06 1.96
N ARG A 441 -5.27 -17.09 3.29
CA ARG A 441 -6.43 -17.15 4.17
C ARG A 441 -6.29 -16.16 5.33
N VAL A 442 -7.44 -15.65 5.75
CA VAL A 442 -7.66 -15.00 7.03
C VAL A 442 -8.74 -15.81 7.74
N ASN A 443 -8.40 -16.47 8.84
CA ASN A 443 -9.22 -17.56 9.39
C ASN A 443 -10.18 -17.09 10.48
N TYR A 444 -11.16 -16.25 10.15
CA TYR A 444 -12.06 -15.64 11.15
C TYR A 444 -12.74 -16.60 12.12
N HIS A 445 -12.89 -17.89 11.78
CA HIS A 445 -13.43 -18.90 12.68
C HIS A 445 -12.54 -19.20 13.89
N THR A 446 -11.23 -18.88 13.82
CA THR A 446 -10.33 -18.97 14.97
C THR A 446 -10.37 -17.71 15.84
N PHE A 447 -11.09 -16.67 15.44
CA PHE A 447 -11.30 -15.50 16.27
C PHE A 447 -12.45 -15.73 17.25
N GLU A 448 -12.19 -15.64 18.56
CA GLU A 448 -13.24 -15.68 19.56
C GLU A 448 -13.72 -14.27 19.90
N ALA A 449 -15.01 -14.05 19.61
CA ALA A 449 -15.79 -12.87 19.91
C ALA A 449 -15.59 -12.33 21.33
N ASP A 450 -15.81 -13.19 22.32
CA ASP A 450 -15.97 -12.81 23.72
C ASP A 450 -14.64 -12.40 24.37
N SER A 451 -13.56 -13.10 24.02
CA SER A 451 -12.21 -12.78 24.50
C SER A 451 -11.50 -11.73 23.64
N GLY A 452 -12.00 -11.50 22.41
CA GLY A 452 -11.36 -10.59 21.45
C GLY A 452 -10.01 -11.11 20.94
N GLU A 453 -9.74 -12.40 21.10
CA GLU A 453 -8.47 -13.05 20.80
C GLU A 453 -8.61 -14.13 19.73
N TRP A 454 -7.52 -14.38 19.02
CA TRP A 454 -7.42 -15.52 18.11
C TRP A 454 -7.07 -16.78 18.91
N LYS A 455 -7.96 -17.76 18.91
CA LYS A 455 -7.80 -19.08 19.53
C LYS A 455 -7.20 -20.08 18.54
N TYR A 456 -5.91 -20.32 18.69
CA TYR A 456 -5.18 -21.35 17.95
C TYR A 456 -4.07 -21.94 18.83
N ASP A 457 -3.64 -23.15 18.49
CA ASP A 457 -2.56 -23.84 19.17
C ASP A 457 -1.29 -23.84 18.29
N PRO A 458 -0.30 -22.97 18.59
CA PRO A 458 0.93 -22.89 17.80
C PRO A 458 1.72 -24.21 17.81
N ILE A 459 1.74 -24.93 18.93
CA ILE A 459 2.53 -26.16 19.06
C ILE A 459 1.90 -27.26 18.22
N LYS A 460 0.57 -27.40 18.29
CA LYS A 460 -0.16 -28.36 17.45
C LYS A 460 -0.01 -28.07 15.96
N MET A 461 -0.03 -26.79 15.56
CA MET A 461 0.20 -26.39 14.17
C MET A 461 1.61 -26.75 13.68
N ALA A 462 2.62 -26.40 14.47
CA ALA A 462 4.03 -26.69 14.15
C ALA A 462 4.29 -28.20 13.95
N ARG A 463 3.72 -29.04 14.81
CA ARG A 463 3.85 -30.51 14.73
C ARG A 463 3.17 -31.15 13.52
N GLN A 464 2.37 -30.43 12.73
CA GLN A 464 1.71 -31.06 11.56
C GLN A 464 2.68 -31.45 10.45
N VAL A 465 3.94 -31.00 10.49
CA VAL A 465 5.02 -31.51 9.63
C VAL A 465 5.29 -33.02 9.84
N GLU A 466 4.87 -33.58 10.99
CA GLU A 466 4.95 -35.02 11.28
C GLU A 466 3.98 -35.86 10.43
N ARG A 467 2.99 -35.23 9.80
CA ARG A 467 1.95 -35.89 9.00
C ARG A 467 2.13 -35.61 7.52
N ARG A 468 1.43 -36.38 6.67
CA ARG A 468 1.41 -36.19 5.22
C ARG A 468 0.02 -35.83 4.72
N VAL A 469 -0.05 -34.87 3.80
CA VAL A 469 -1.28 -34.45 3.11
C VAL A 469 -1.06 -34.43 1.60
N SER A 470 -2.05 -34.88 0.85
CA SER A 470 -2.01 -34.89 -0.62
C SER A 470 -2.39 -33.53 -1.21
N MET A 471 -1.86 -33.23 -2.40
CA MET A 471 -2.23 -32.00 -3.12
C MET A 471 -3.73 -31.97 -3.47
N LYS A 472 -4.35 -33.13 -3.74
CA LYS A 472 -5.79 -33.23 -4.00
C LYS A 472 -6.63 -32.67 -2.85
N ARG A 473 -6.22 -32.92 -1.60
CA ARG A 473 -6.92 -32.39 -0.42
C ARG A 473 -6.77 -30.87 -0.31
N ILE A 474 -5.55 -30.36 -0.44
CA ILE A 474 -5.30 -28.91 -0.44
C ILE A 474 -6.13 -28.22 -1.53
N ALA A 475 -6.11 -28.76 -2.75
CA ALA A 475 -6.83 -28.17 -3.86
C ALA A 475 -8.34 -28.16 -3.63
N LYS A 476 -8.90 -29.24 -3.06
CA LYS A 476 -10.33 -29.33 -2.73
C LYS A 476 -10.77 -28.24 -1.74
N ASP A 477 -9.97 -27.98 -0.71
CA ASP A 477 -10.39 -27.13 0.41
C ASP A 477 -10.00 -25.64 0.22
N PHE A 478 -9.07 -25.35 -0.71
CA PHE A 478 -8.45 -24.01 -0.84
C PHE A 478 -8.27 -23.46 -2.26
N SER A 479 -8.46 -24.24 -3.33
CA SER A 479 -8.30 -23.73 -4.71
C SER A 479 -9.49 -22.90 -5.18
N ILE A 480 -9.23 -21.99 -6.13
CA ILE A 480 -10.22 -21.11 -6.79
C ILE A 480 -10.90 -21.85 -7.99
N GLY A 481 -10.75 -23.17 -8.08
CA GLY A 481 -11.17 -23.97 -9.24
C GLY A 481 -10.01 -24.34 -10.16
N ASN A 482 -10.24 -25.35 -11.01
CA ASN A 482 -9.25 -25.81 -11.98
C ASN A 482 -9.19 -24.85 -13.19
N PRO A 483 -8.02 -24.59 -13.78
CA PRO A 483 -7.92 -23.85 -15.02
C PRO A 483 -8.38 -24.72 -16.20
N GLU A 484 -9.65 -24.59 -16.61
CA GLU A 484 -10.13 -25.26 -17.83
C GLU A 484 -10.03 -24.35 -19.06
N ILE A 485 -10.24 -23.04 -18.89
CA ILE A 485 -10.23 -22.05 -19.97
C ILE A 485 -9.40 -20.85 -19.51
N VAL A 486 -8.40 -20.48 -20.32
CA VAL A 486 -7.66 -19.23 -20.18
C VAL A 486 -8.43 -18.14 -20.90
N THR A 487 -8.71 -17.05 -20.19
CA THR A 487 -9.40 -15.88 -20.72
C THR A 487 -8.58 -14.64 -20.35
N ILE A 488 -8.27 -13.79 -21.33
CA ILE A 488 -7.57 -12.53 -21.09
C ILE A 488 -8.64 -11.45 -20.84
N PRO A 489 -8.58 -10.71 -19.71
CA PRO A 489 -9.54 -9.67 -19.41
C PRO A 489 -9.38 -8.48 -20.36
N ASP A 490 -10.48 -7.77 -20.64
CA ASP A 490 -10.40 -6.46 -21.28
C ASP A 490 -9.83 -5.41 -20.31
N SER A 491 -9.61 -4.17 -20.77
CA SER A 491 -9.04 -3.11 -19.94
C SER A 491 -9.90 -2.76 -18.72
N LYS A 492 -11.24 -2.83 -18.82
CA LYS A 492 -12.16 -2.56 -17.70
C LYS A 492 -12.13 -3.67 -16.67
N ASP A 493 -12.06 -4.92 -17.12
CA ASP A 493 -11.92 -6.07 -16.25
C ASP A 493 -10.56 -6.08 -15.53
N ALA A 494 -9.49 -5.70 -16.23
CA ALA A 494 -8.16 -5.50 -15.63
C ALA A 494 -8.18 -4.42 -14.53
N ILE A 495 -8.86 -3.29 -14.77
CA ILE A 495 -9.08 -2.23 -13.76
C ILE A 495 -9.77 -2.80 -12.50
N ILE A 496 -10.84 -3.58 -12.68
CA ILE A 496 -11.59 -4.19 -11.57
C ILE A 496 -10.70 -5.16 -10.78
N ILE A 497 -9.97 -6.05 -11.48
CA ILE A 497 -9.07 -7.02 -10.84
C ILE A 497 -7.98 -6.29 -10.05
N ASP A 498 -7.35 -5.28 -10.64
CA ASP A 498 -6.28 -4.50 -9.99
C ASP A 498 -6.79 -3.81 -8.72
N ALA A 499 -7.96 -3.18 -8.77
CA ALA A 499 -8.58 -2.53 -7.63
C ALA A 499 -8.87 -3.52 -6.49
N LEU A 500 -9.46 -4.66 -6.84
CA LEU A 500 -9.77 -5.73 -5.88
C LEU A 500 -8.54 -6.38 -5.28
N SER A 501 -7.43 -6.45 -6.02
CA SER A 501 -6.16 -7.02 -5.53
C SER A 501 -5.56 -6.22 -4.37
N HIS A 502 -5.86 -4.91 -4.32
CA HIS A 502 -5.48 -4.01 -3.24
C HIS A 502 -6.50 -4.03 -2.08
N SER A 503 -7.79 -4.08 -2.43
CA SER A 503 -8.99 -3.96 -1.60
C SER A 503 -9.78 -2.69 -1.92
N ILE A 504 -11.09 -2.82 -1.96
CA ILE A 504 -12.03 -1.71 -2.12
C ILE A 504 -12.81 -1.57 -0.82
N LYS A 505 -12.81 -0.38 -0.21
CA LYS A 505 -13.56 -0.16 1.02
C LYS A 505 -15.04 -0.01 0.67
N TYR A 506 -15.92 -0.58 1.47
CA TYR A 506 -17.35 -0.57 1.16
C TYR A 506 -17.98 0.83 1.18
N HIS A 507 -17.40 1.77 1.92
CA HIS A 507 -17.88 3.16 1.90
C HIS A 507 -17.63 3.83 0.55
N ASP A 508 -16.53 3.51 -0.13
CA ASP A 508 -16.20 4.05 -1.45
C ASP A 508 -17.28 3.68 -2.49
N LEU A 509 -17.82 2.47 -2.36
CA LEU A 509 -18.86 1.93 -3.23
C LEU A 509 -20.22 2.61 -3.00
N GLU A 510 -20.59 2.90 -1.74
CA GLU A 510 -21.88 3.50 -1.41
C GLU A 510 -21.93 5.01 -1.69
N ARG A 511 -20.84 5.74 -1.43
CA ARG A 511 -20.85 7.22 -1.43
C ARG A 511 -20.30 7.87 -2.69
N SER A 512 -19.84 7.08 -3.66
CA SER A 512 -19.68 7.44 -5.09
C SER A 512 -18.77 8.62 -5.45
N THR A 513 -18.16 9.32 -4.51
CA THR A 513 -17.52 10.60 -4.84
C THR A 513 -16.05 10.38 -5.22
N GLY A 514 -15.87 9.93 -6.46
CA GLY A 514 -14.57 9.78 -7.10
C GLY A 514 -14.21 8.32 -7.43
N PHE A 515 -14.72 7.33 -6.69
CA PHE A 515 -14.43 5.92 -6.99
C PHE A 515 -14.92 5.51 -8.38
N TRP A 516 -16.21 5.76 -8.68
CA TRP A 516 -16.82 5.40 -9.96
C TRP A 516 -16.24 6.19 -11.13
N ASP A 517 -15.92 7.47 -10.92
CA ASP A 517 -15.25 8.32 -11.91
C ASP A 517 -13.83 7.78 -12.21
N THR A 518 -13.09 7.39 -11.17
CA THR A 518 -11.74 6.79 -11.32
C THR A 518 -11.81 5.48 -12.08
N MET A 519 -12.83 4.65 -11.83
CA MET A 519 -13.02 3.37 -12.51
C MET A 519 -13.59 3.54 -13.93
N SER A 520 -14.21 4.70 -14.24
CA SER A 520 -14.99 4.90 -15.46
C SER A 520 -16.07 3.81 -15.67
N LEU A 521 -16.74 3.43 -14.57
CA LEU A 521 -17.76 2.38 -14.52
C LEU A 521 -18.96 2.84 -13.70
N THR A 522 -20.15 2.40 -14.11
CA THR A 522 -21.35 2.52 -13.26
C THR A 522 -21.39 1.39 -12.22
N PRO A 523 -22.08 1.54 -11.09
CA PRO A 523 -22.24 0.46 -10.10
C PRO A 523 -22.82 -0.83 -10.71
N ALA A 524 -23.79 -0.70 -11.62
CA ALA A 524 -24.42 -1.85 -12.29
C ALA A 524 -23.45 -2.55 -13.25
N GLU A 525 -22.66 -1.78 -14.01
CA GLU A 525 -21.64 -2.35 -14.89
C GLU A 525 -20.55 -3.06 -14.08
N PHE A 526 -20.11 -2.46 -12.97
CA PHE A 526 -19.15 -3.08 -12.07
C PHE A 526 -19.67 -4.39 -11.48
N GLU A 527 -20.90 -4.41 -10.96
CA GLU A 527 -21.50 -5.65 -10.42
C GLU A 527 -21.57 -6.76 -11.48
N LEU A 528 -21.99 -6.41 -12.70
CA LEU A 528 -22.10 -7.35 -13.81
C LEU A 528 -20.74 -7.95 -14.19
N ARG A 529 -19.74 -7.09 -14.41
CA ARG A 529 -18.38 -7.52 -14.75
C ARG A 529 -17.76 -8.33 -13.63
N LEU A 530 -17.87 -7.86 -12.39
CA LEU A 530 -17.38 -8.59 -11.22
C LEU A 530 -18.00 -9.98 -11.10
N LYS A 531 -19.31 -10.09 -11.34
CA LYS A 531 -20.01 -11.38 -11.35
C LYS A 531 -19.49 -12.30 -12.45
N ASN A 532 -19.22 -11.78 -13.65
CA ASN A 532 -18.62 -12.58 -14.72
C ASN A 532 -17.21 -13.06 -14.34
N LEU A 533 -16.36 -12.18 -13.81
CA LEU A 533 -15.00 -12.52 -13.36
C LEU A 533 -14.99 -13.60 -12.27
N VAL A 534 -15.97 -13.58 -11.35
CA VAL A 534 -16.15 -14.63 -10.33
C VAL A 534 -16.65 -15.93 -10.97
N ASN A 535 -17.67 -15.87 -11.83
CA ASN A 535 -18.23 -17.06 -12.50
C ASN A 535 -17.23 -17.78 -13.40
N GLU A 536 -16.34 -17.02 -14.06
CA GLU A 536 -15.26 -17.57 -14.90
C GLU A 536 -14.07 -18.11 -14.07
N GLY A 537 -14.10 -17.91 -12.75
CA GLY A 537 -13.04 -18.33 -11.84
C GLY A 537 -11.76 -17.50 -11.95
N MET A 538 -11.83 -16.31 -12.56
CA MET A 538 -10.71 -15.37 -12.62
C MET A 538 -10.40 -14.76 -11.26
N ILE A 539 -11.43 -14.48 -10.45
CA ILE A 539 -11.31 -13.88 -9.12
C ILE A 539 -12.11 -14.70 -8.11
N HIS A 540 -11.55 -14.89 -6.91
CA HIS A 540 -12.28 -15.27 -5.71
C HIS A 540 -12.39 -14.06 -4.79
N LEU A 541 -13.60 -13.73 -4.36
CA LEU A 541 -13.83 -12.61 -3.44
C LEU A 541 -13.66 -13.04 -1.99
N SER A 542 -12.98 -12.21 -1.22
CA SER A 542 -12.88 -12.32 0.22
C SER A 542 -13.20 -10.98 0.85
N TYR A 543 -13.90 -11.03 1.97
CA TYR A 543 -14.30 -9.84 2.70
C TYR A 543 -13.57 -9.78 4.02
N GLN A 544 -12.93 -8.64 4.26
CA GLN A 544 -12.06 -8.47 5.41
C GLN A 544 -12.20 -7.10 6.02
N PHE A 545 -12.03 -7.03 7.34
CA PHE A 545 -11.73 -5.79 8.06
C PHE A 545 -10.23 -5.73 8.33
N HIS A 546 -9.70 -4.61 8.80
CA HIS A 546 -8.29 -4.52 9.19
C HIS A 546 -8.09 -5.16 10.58
N PRO A 547 -7.60 -6.41 10.70
CA PRO A 547 -7.23 -6.94 12.01
C PRO A 547 -5.99 -6.20 12.54
N PRO A 548 -5.73 -6.24 13.86
CA PRO A 548 -4.43 -5.87 14.40
C PRO A 548 -3.33 -6.60 13.64
N ARG A 549 -2.40 -5.86 13.04
CA ARG A 549 -1.29 -6.45 12.26
C ARG A 549 -0.24 -6.97 13.24
N TYR A 550 -0.10 -8.29 13.33
CA TYR A 550 1.07 -8.90 13.98
C TYR A 550 2.23 -8.95 12.99
N ALA A 551 3.46 -8.90 13.49
CA ALA A 551 4.65 -9.08 12.67
C ALA A 551 4.60 -10.45 11.96
N SER A 552 4.78 -10.44 10.65
CA SER A 552 4.79 -11.67 9.86
C SER A 552 6.17 -12.35 9.90
N ARG A 553 6.17 -13.68 9.95
CA ARG A 553 7.34 -14.52 9.69
C ARG A 553 7.19 -15.16 8.32
N CYS A 554 8.31 -15.26 7.61
CA CYS A 554 8.44 -16.04 6.40
C CYS A 554 9.12 -17.37 6.72
N LEU A 555 8.69 -18.46 6.10
CA LEU A 555 9.27 -19.79 6.24
C LEU A 555 9.64 -20.27 4.85
N VAL A 556 10.92 -20.58 4.64
CA VAL A 556 11.39 -21.31 3.46
C VAL A 556 11.50 -22.78 3.86
N LEU A 557 10.81 -23.65 3.13
CA LEU A 557 10.67 -25.07 3.44
C LEU A 557 11.18 -25.92 2.28
N GLN A 558 11.99 -26.94 2.56
CA GLN A 558 12.47 -27.90 1.57
C GLN A 558 12.47 -29.32 2.16
N GLY A 559 12.07 -30.32 1.37
CA GLY A 559 12.03 -31.71 1.80
C GLY A 559 10.78 -32.45 1.29
N ASP A 560 10.28 -33.40 2.08
CA ASP A 560 9.10 -34.19 1.70
C ASP A 560 7.85 -33.32 1.53
N MET A 561 7.41 -33.16 0.28
CA MET A 561 6.24 -32.36 -0.07
C MET A 561 4.94 -32.82 0.60
N GLY A 562 4.80 -34.09 0.97
CA GLY A 562 3.64 -34.54 1.74
C GLY A 562 3.55 -33.87 3.11
N ARG A 563 4.71 -33.68 3.76
CA ARG A 563 4.85 -33.04 5.08
C ARG A 563 4.73 -31.53 5.02
N ILE A 564 5.40 -30.92 4.03
CA ILE A 564 5.27 -29.48 3.75
C ILE A 564 3.81 -29.12 3.48
N ARG A 565 3.11 -29.91 2.67
CA ARG A 565 1.66 -29.75 2.40
C ARG A 565 0.82 -29.90 3.67
N SER A 566 1.19 -30.80 4.57
CA SER A 566 0.48 -30.97 5.86
C SER A 566 0.58 -29.71 6.72
N LEU A 567 1.80 -29.15 6.87
CA LEU A 567 2.00 -27.88 7.56
C LEU A 567 1.24 -26.74 6.87
N ALA A 568 1.37 -26.61 5.56
CA ALA A 568 0.67 -25.58 4.77
C ALA A 568 -0.85 -25.65 4.93
N TYR A 569 -1.43 -26.85 4.84
CA TYR A 569 -2.86 -27.08 5.05
C TYR A 569 -3.29 -26.58 6.43
N THR A 570 -2.57 -26.97 7.48
CA THR A 570 -2.93 -26.59 8.84
C THR A 570 -2.77 -25.11 9.10
N LEU A 571 -1.72 -24.47 8.58
CA LEU A 571 -1.56 -23.02 8.71
C LEU A 571 -2.66 -22.26 7.96
N LEU A 572 -3.03 -22.71 6.75
CA LEU A 572 -4.14 -22.13 5.99
C LEU A 572 -5.49 -22.30 6.68
N GLU A 573 -5.66 -23.34 7.51
CA GLU A 573 -6.89 -23.60 8.25
C GLU A 573 -6.90 -22.88 9.62
N ASN A 574 -5.77 -22.82 10.34
CA ASN A 574 -5.78 -22.47 11.77
C ASN A 574 -5.01 -21.19 12.12
N ALA A 575 -4.06 -20.73 11.29
CA ALA A 575 -3.33 -19.50 11.60
C ALA A 575 -4.24 -18.27 11.36
N PRO A 576 -4.15 -17.19 12.17
CA PRO A 576 -4.94 -15.98 11.98
C PRO A 576 -4.86 -15.44 10.55
N THR A 577 -3.63 -15.36 10.02
CA THR A 577 -3.36 -15.04 8.62
C THR A 577 -2.22 -15.90 8.09
N CYS A 578 -2.39 -16.44 6.90
CA CYS A 578 -1.38 -17.25 6.23
C CYS A 578 -1.43 -17.06 4.72
N SER A 579 -0.28 -17.01 4.07
CA SER A 579 -0.10 -17.14 2.63
C SER A 579 0.89 -18.26 2.35
N VAL A 580 0.54 -19.17 1.46
CA VAL A 580 1.35 -20.34 1.10
C VAL A 580 1.60 -20.31 -0.40
N TYR A 581 2.87 -20.45 -0.78
CA TYR A 581 3.35 -20.67 -2.14
C TYR A 581 4.00 -22.05 -2.17
N LEU A 582 3.43 -22.97 -2.96
CA LEU A 582 3.99 -24.30 -3.16
C LEU A 582 4.73 -24.35 -4.50
N PHE A 583 5.93 -24.91 -4.46
CA PHE A 583 6.78 -25.20 -5.61
C PHE A 583 6.81 -26.71 -5.88
N ASP A 584 7.71 -27.16 -6.76
CA ASP A 584 7.83 -28.57 -7.12
C ASP A 584 8.33 -29.43 -5.93
N ASP A 585 9.31 -28.93 -5.17
CA ASP A 585 10.02 -29.65 -4.08
C ASP A 585 10.15 -28.83 -2.78
N SER A 586 9.55 -27.65 -2.73
CA SER A 586 9.72 -26.66 -1.67
C SER A 586 8.47 -25.81 -1.48
N ALA A 587 8.44 -25.02 -0.42
CA ALA A 587 7.40 -24.04 -0.20
C ALA A 587 7.93 -22.77 0.45
N PHE A 588 7.22 -21.69 0.21
CA PHE A 588 7.40 -20.42 0.91
C PHE A 588 6.08 -20.06 1.60
N ILE A 589 6.14 -19.83 2.91
CA ILE A 589 4.96 -19.53 3.72
C ILE A 589 5.17 -18.20 4.45
N ILE A 590 4.18 -17.31 4.36
CA ILE A 590 4.10 -16.11 5.19
C ILE A 590 3.00 -16.33 6.22
N VAL A 591 3.34 -16.27 7.51
CA VAL A 591 2.40 -16.47 8.62
C VAL A 591 2.50 -15.32 9.61
N SER A 592 1.35 -14.86 10.11
CA SER A 592 1.31 -13.88 11.21
C SER A 592 0.56 -14.47 12.38
N LEU A 593 1.26 -14.60 13.50
CA LEU A 593 0.77 -15.08 14.80
C LEU A 593 0.98 -13.97 15.83
N HIS A 594 0.30 -14.08 16.97
CA HIS A 594 0.53 -13.22 18.12
C HIS A 594 1.99 -13.36 18.59
N PRO A 595 2.67 -12.27 18.98
CA PRO A 595 4.09 -12.30 19.38
C PRO A 595 4.42 -13.41 20.39
N ASP A 596 3.65 -13.51 21.48
CA ASP A 596 3.82 -14.54 22.52
C ASP A 596 3.63 -15.99 22.03
N LYS A 597 3.07 -16.18 20.84
CA LYS A 597 2.84 -17.50 20.21
C LYS A 597 3.81 -17.79 19.08
N MET A 598 4.52 -16.78 18.57
CA MET A 598 5.41 -16.92 17.42
C MET A 598 6.68 -17.69 17.77
N ASP A 599 7.38 -17.31 18.84
CA ASP A 599 8.63 -17.99 19.20
C ASP A 599 8.43 -19.47 19.59
N PRO A 600 7.38 -19.81 20.40
CA PRO A 600 7.06 -21.22 20.65
C PRO A 600 6.70 -22.00 19.38
N PHE A 601 5.99 -21.37 18.43
CA PHE A 601 5.69 -21.95 17.13
C PHE A 601 6.96 -22.28 16.34
N ILE A 602 7.86 -21.30 16.16
CA ILE A 602 9.08 -21.47 15.39
C ILE A 602 9.99 -22.53 16.02
N LYS A 603 10.20 -22.47 17.35
CA LYS A 603 11.04 -23.44 18.06
C LYS A 603 10.52 -24.86 17.89
N THR A 604 9.22 -25.06 18.07
CA THR A 604 8.59 -26.39 17.90
C THR A 604 8.68 -26.85 16.44
N LEU A 605 8.44 -25.95 15.49
CA LEU A 605 8.45 -26.27 14.07
C LEU A 605 9.84 -26.72 13.62
N VAL A 606 10.89 -25.99 13.98
CA VAL A 606 12.27 -26.34 13.61
C VAL A 606 12.65 -27.71 14.17
N THR A 607 12.35 -27.99 15.45
CA THR A 607 12.62 -29.30 16.06
C THR A 607 11.87 -30.42 15.34
N SER A 608 10.54 -30.31 15.20
CA SER A 608 9.73 -31.34 14.53
C SER A 608 10.11 -31.51 13.07
N ALA A 609 10.55 -30.46 12.38
CA ALA A 609 10.93 -30.55 10.97
C ALA A 609 12.27 -31.27 10.76
N ILE A 610 13.27 -30.99 11.62
CA ILE A 610 14.56 -31.70 11.60
C ILE A 610 14.35 -33.21 11.83
N GLU A 611 13.51 -33.58 12.80
CA GLU A 611 13.17 -34.99 13.08
C GLU A 611 12.47 -35.72 11.93
N ASN A 612 11.97 -34.97 10.94
CA ASN A 612 11.16 -35.47 9.84
C ASN A 612 11.75 -35.11 8.45
N ASP A 613 13.06 -34.82 8.39
CA ASP A 613 13.82 -34.51 7.17
C ASP A 613 13.21 -33.36 6.34
N VAL A 614 12.74 -32.31 7.03
CA VAL A 614 12.28 -31.07 6.42
C VAL A 614 13.17 -29.93 6.90
N LEU A 615 13.82 -29.25 5.97
CA LEU A 615 14.55 -28.02 6.25
C LEU A 615 13.55 -26.87 6.41
N VAL A 616 13.72 -26.10 7.48
CA VAL A 616 12.93 -24.89 7.77
C VAL A 616 13.88 -23.74 8.01
N GLU A 617 13.78 -22.70 7.19
CA GLU A 617 14.47 -21.44 7.43
C GLU A 617 13.44 -20.36 7.77
N PRO A 618 13.32 -19.99 9.06
CA PRO A 618 12.44 -18.91 9.47
C PRO A 618 13.12 -17.54 9.28
N TRP A 619 12.36 -16.57 8.77
CA TRP A 619 12.81 -15.20 8.53
C TRP A 619 11.81 -14.20 9.09
N THR A 620 12.30 -13.06 9.56
CA THR A 620 11.47 -11.95 10.02
C THR A 620 11.23 -10.97 8.89
N VAL A 621 9.97 -10.75 8.48
CA VAL A 621 9.66 -9.70 7.50
C VAL A 621 9.89 -8.34 8.14
N ASN A 622 10.84 -7.58 7.60
CA ASN A 622 11.19 -6.25 8.08
C ASN A 622 10.57 -5.16 7.20
N ARG A 623 10.52 -5.39 5.87
CA ARG A 623 9.93 -4.45 4.91
C ARG A 623 9.05 -5.18 3.90
N TYR A 624 8.03 -4.50 3.43
CA TYR A 624 7.10 -4.98 2.41
C TYR A 624 6.65 -3.81 1.54
N SER A 625 6.71 -4.00 0.22
CA SER A 625 6.21 -3.05 -0.76
C SER A 625 5.36 -3.81 -1.77
N GLY A 626 4.11 -3.42 -1.96
CA GLY A 626 3.26 -3.99 -2.99
C GLY A 626 3.17 -3.08 -4.22
N TYR A 627 3.00 -3.71 -5.37
CA TYR A 627 2.93 -3.11 -6.71
C TYR A 627 1.75 -3.68 -7.52
N ARG A 628 0.70 -4.15 -6.84
CA ARG A 628 -0.47 -4.77 -7.49
C ARG A 628 -1.43 -3.73 -8.09
N TRP A 629 -1.28 -2.45 -7.75
CA TRP A 629 -2.13 -1.40 -8.28
C TRP A 629 -1.75 -1.13 -9.73
N GLY A 630 -2.72 -1.24 -10.63
CA GLY A 630 -2.48 -1.10 -12.07
C GLY A 630 -1.58 -2.18 -12.65
N LEU A 631 -1.40 -3.32 -11.97
CA LEU A 631 -0.50 -4.37 -12.44
C LEU A 631 -0.99 -4.96 -13.76
N LEU A 632 -2.24 -5.40 -13.83
CA LEU A 632 -2.77 -5.99 -15.06
C LEU A 632 -2.93 -4.94 -16.15
N GLN A 633 -3.37 -3.73 -15.81
CA GLN A 633 -3.41 -2.61 -16.76
C GLN A 633 -2.04 -2.32 -17.37
N ARG A 634 -0.97 -2.40 -16.58
CA ARG A 634 0.42 -2.21 -17.03
C ARG A 634 0.92 -3.36 -17.92
N LEU A 635 0.43 -4.57 -17.70
CA LEU A 635 0.87 -5.76 -18.42
C LEU A 635 0.03 -6.07 -19.66
N LEU A 636 -1.18 -5.53 -19.75
CA LEU A 636 -2.07 -5.74 -20.88
C LEU A 636 -1.69 -4.81 -22.03
N CYS A 637 -1.25 -5.39 -23.15
CA CYS A 637 -0.96 -4.67 -24.38
C CYS A 637 -2.25 -4.24 -25.09
N GLU A 638 -2.15 -3.23 -25.97
CA GLU A 638 -3.28 -2.74 -26.79
C GLU A 638 -3.87 -3.83 -27.71
N ASP A 639 -3.05 -4.81 -28.11
CA ASP A 639 -3.46 -5.95 -28.93
C ASP A 639 -4.17 -7.07 -28.15
N GLY A 640 -4.38 -6.87 -26.84
CA GLY A 640 -5.01 -7.85 -25.95
C GLY A 640 -4.10 -9.00 -25.53
N THR A 641 -2.78 -8.87 -25.67
CA THR A 641 -1.80 -9.84 -25.17
C THR A 641 -1.15 -9.39 -23.87
N TRP A 642 -0.48 -10.31 -23.17
CA TRP A 642 0.36 -9.95 -22.04
C TRP A 642 1.75 -9.58 -22.50
N ASP A 643 2.25 -8.49 -21.97
CA ASP A 643 3.56 -7.99 -22.32
C ASP A 643 4.66 -8.95 -21.84
N GLU A 644 5.49 -9.41 -22.78
CA GLU A 644 6.54 -10.42 -22.56
C GLU A 644 7.92 -9.80 -22.30
N ASP A 645 8.04 -8.46 -22.32
CA ASP A 645 9.33 -7.80 -22.20
C ASP A 645 9.92 -7.86 -20.78
N ILE A 646 11.01 -8.61 -20.66
CA ILE A 646 11.76 -8.84 -19.43
C ILE A 646 13.20 -8.34 -19.53
N SER A 647 13.53 -7.54 -20.56
CA SER A 647 14.87 -6.97 -20.76
C SER A 647 15.44 -6.37 -19.47
N GLY A 648 14.66 -5.50 -18.81
CA GLY A 648 15.04 -4.85 -17.56
C GLY A 648 15.34 -5.82 -16.43
N LEU A 649 14.56 -6.90 -16.32
CA LEU A 649 14.80 -7.97 -15.34
C LEU A 649 16.08 -8.76 -15.68
N LEU A 650 16.33 -9.05 -16.95
CA LEU A 650 17.55 -9.74 -17.41
C LEU A 650 18.80 -8.88 -17.24
N CYS A 651 18.69 -7.56 -17.41
CA CYS A 651 19.77 -6.60 -17.18
C CYS A 651 20.22 -6.58 -15.71
N GLN A 652 19.32 -6.87 -14.77
CA GLN A 652 19.72 -7.03 -13.36
C GLN A 652 20.64 -8.24 -13.17
N GLY A 653 20.46 -9.30 -13.98
CA GLY A 653 21.21 -10.54 -13.81
C GLY A 653 22.54 -10.58 -14.53
N ARG A 654 22.67 -9.83 -15.63
CA ARG A 654 23.91 -9.78 -16.43
C ARG A 654 25.07 -9.06 -15.76
N GLY A 655 24.82 -8.28 -14.70
CA GLY A 655 25.91 -7.70 -13.92
C GLY A 655 26.81 -8.79 -13.33
N LEU A 656 26.26 -9.97 -13.01
CA LEU A 656 26.94 -11.04 -12.28
C LEU A 656 28.09 -11.56 -13.14
N GLY A 657 29.26 -10.94 -13.02
CA GLY A 657 30.55 -11.55 -13.28
C GLY A 657 30.80 -12.71 -12.30
N LEU A 658 29.85 -13.64 -12.22
CA LEU A 658 30.07 -14.93 -11.60
C LEU A 658 31.04 -15.67 -12.52
N PRO A 659 32.17 -16.15 -11.99
CA PRO A 659 32.89 -17.22 -12.65
C PRO A 659 31.88 -18.34 -12.90
N LEU A 660 31.90 -18.87 -14.13
CA LEU A 660 31.53 -20.26 -14.32
C LEU A 660 32.45 -21.07 -13.37
N ASP A 661 31.85 -21.98 -12.62
CA ASP A 661 32.52 -22.96 -11.76
C ASP A 661 33.09 -22.44 -10.43
N THR A 662 32.40 -22.76 -9.33
CA THR A 662 32.90 -23.76 -8.38
C THR A 662 31.69 -24.45 -7.75
N GLU A 663 31.50 -25.73 -8.09
CA GLU A 663 30.92 -26.69 -7.17
C GLU A 663 31.69 -26.59 -5.85
N GLU A 664 31.02 -26.22 -4.75
CA GLU A 664 31.35 -26.66 -3.39
C GLU A 664 30.37 -26.01 -2.38
N GLY A 665 29.64 -26.85 -1.63
CA GLY A 665 28.90 -26.50 -0.41
C GLY A 665 27.40 -26.61 -0.48
#